data_AF-A0A662S3J5-F1
#
_entry.id   AF-A0A662S3J5-F1
#
_cell.length_a   1.000
_cell.length_b   1.000
_cell.length_c   1.000
_cell.angle_alpha   90.00
_cell.angle_beta   90.00
_cell.angle_gamma   90.00
#
_symmetry.space_group_name_H-M   'P 1'
#
loop_
_entity.id
_entity.type
_entity.pdbx_description
1 polymer ?
#
loop_
_entity_poly.entity_id
_entity_poly.type
_entity_poly.pdbx_seq_one_letter_code
_entity_poly.pdbx_strand_id
1 'polypeptide(L)'
;SLEEHAKYYILILEEMKRRGLKIPKPTGHPIERYARQFSNVVPVKKDMSILGHIQKANAVYLVSHAKEVYDGTKTLWVTKKPYPNMLKKPLYLAGDGKVWGKVILLSITPISLKEFKELRALHKVTEEERKKWWPKAKKFYAYSFRFEKFKEPWTFLGLPKGPQVFFTLTDKMVKKSSGSIHFEFIGTKGDVEFPPKLSSGEPCRADWCKDPVNLKRKHSGLLIDNSILIDGCGLDWKDSKIKPKAVLLTHLHPDHAGALWEGQESSFKEYLIKNRIPIHVWKGSLEVSKPVKPLDRRLRVLKHQSRSKFTIQGHTFRFFPVYHSKIAPCAAVLIDERMLYNPDFLAWKGGNPFKDYKIDLYIGDGSCMKVDIKRPEKVGHMSMVNQVKMCSKERVKHVKFTHVGHLYQTHEEAKETLRIIARSKGYYEDPDKVYIAEDGDYGELLPDGSIKWKGKTIEKKSFYKPNKPYWREFEPEKVADIPGFSFPAKVVMKIDGMRIQINTKEKTLRSEDEGYHKENKFKKIIKELDKLPYDSVFDAEGIMVSEDGELLHRTSFIGYVNGKDYEPDKEDRCRFMIFDVYRYKGKDVVNLPFQERLEILKKVKDTEHFKVLREGKHYRIVKSKPDLVKAIKWASELPGSEGAMIIWDKKIETATNQNKAWCKLKKYKEIDCLVVDRTHPKHKDTGEEIKTVWNYMIAAGPYTGRCAEIAKKYAPKGKIVIKSESKALPAMKGFDEIKESFLEAQGVIIKGQKVYAYLGRTFNTKITAPVGGIIRVVTPEVNKYPILDKNGKETGCYYYGVFQPRVVEYVHEKNVPDRIEVLDRLASLTLPRGVSKAKTLTHEEYLRIREEGKPLPPEYYKFKPPCNGKCRGVVQRHWPTGKIVEVKKGEVLAREGYIAKAYWWEGNDLVVEFTGPEVKKEFNTDSIILKFRDHIDVRLEKNKELIGFTVHPPIPAGKTSWDVFKERIEEGEKSQVTVKYPHPKSWLTYEGELLFPTLHGGHRLSVAKIKIMDKFTVKYGVQRRNLHEYFLDGNTLKGRFVLRVILSPSTKKPIWIFVRPKNAQYPLNPVEHKDEGYVDLIRNDKLTPEMAESPREE
;
A
#
# COMPACT_ATOMS: atom_id res chain seq x y z
N SER A 1 -49.07 33.81 -6.17
CA SER A 1 -49.65 35.16 -5.90
C SER A 1 -50.73 35.50 -6.93
N LEU A 2 -51.61 36.49 -6.67
CA LEU A 2 -52.65 36.90 -7.65
C LEU A 2 -52.04 37.36 -8.98
N GLU A 3 -50.86 37.98 -8.92
CA GLU A 3 -50.07 38.41 -10.08
C GLU A 3 -49.50 37.23 -10.87
N GLU A 4 -48.99 36.19 -10.22
CA GLU A 4 -48.55 34.96 -10.90
C GLU A 4 -49.72 34.24 -11.57
N HIS A 5 -50.88 34.15 -10.91
CA HIS A 5 -52.06 33.55 -11.53
C HIS A 5 -52.56 34.35 -12.74
N ALA A 6 -52.49 35.69 -12.70
CA ALA A 6 -52.81 36.52 -13.87
C ALA A 6 -51.80 36.33 -15.01
N LYS A 7 -50.50 36.17 -14.71
CA LYS A 7 -49.46 35.86 -15.70
C LYS A 7 -49.64 34.49 -16.33
N TYR A 8 -49.96 33.46 -15.53
CA TYR A 8 -50.29 32.13 -16.05
C TYR A 8 -51.57 32.15 -16.90
N TYR A 9 -52.60 32.89 -16.48
CA TYR A 9 -53.82 33.07 -17.26
C TYR A 9 -53.55 33.72 -18.62
N ILE A 10 -52.72 34.78 -18.69
CA ILE A 10 -52.31 35.41 -19.96
C ILE A 10 -51.52 34.44 -20.85
N LEU A 11 -50.56 33.69 -20.28
CA LEU A 11 -49.77 32.71 -21.03
C LEU A 11 -50.64 31.58 -21.62
N ILE A 12 -51.65 31.12 -20.88
CA ILE A 12 -52.60 30.11 -21.36
C ILE A 12 -53.43 30.69 -22.52
N LEU A 13 -53.90 31.93 -22.42
CA LEU A 13 -54.64 32.58 -23.51
C LEU A 13 -53.79 32.78 -24.77
N GLU A 14 -52.52 33.19 -24.62
CA GLU A 14 -51.58 33.33 -25.73
C GLU A 14 -51.25 32.00 -26.39
N GLU A 15 -51.07 30.94 -25.60
CA GLU A 15 -50.79 29.59 -26.11
C GLU A 15 -52.02 28.97 -26.78
N MET A 16 -53.24 29.18 -26.24
CA MET A 16 -54.48 28.79 -26.90
C MET A 16 -54.63 29.48 -28.25
N LYS A 17 -54.34 30.79 -28.32
CA LYS A 17 -54.36 31.55 -29.57
C LYS A 17 -53.32 31.03 -30.57
N ARG A 18 -52.10 30.73 -30.11
CA ARG A 18 -51.04 30.14 -30.94
C ARG A 18 -51.42 28.79 -31.51
N ARG A 19 -52.18 27.98 -30.75
CA ARG A 19 -52.68 26.66 -31.17
C ARG A 19 -54.01 26.73 -31.93
N GLY A 20 -54.55 27.93 -32.20
CA GLY A 20 -55.81 28.10 -32.92
C GLY A 20 -57.05 27.64 -32.14
N LEU A 21 -56.94 27.47 -30.81
CA LEU A 21 -58.05 27.02 -29.97
C LEU A 21 -59.02 28.17 -29.70
N LYS A 22 -60.32 27.85 -29.59
CA LYS A 22 -61.37 28.84 -29.31
C LYS A 22 -61.22 29.35 -27.88
N ILE A 23 -61.02 30.67 -27.74
CA ILE A 23 -60.86 31.31 -26.43
C ILE A 23 -62.24 31.41 -25.74
N PRO A 24 -62.38 30.97 -24.47
CA PRO A 24 -63.61 31.11 -23.70
C PRO A 24 -64.02 32.58 -23.55
N LYS A 25 -65.34 32.84 -23.52
CA LYS A 25 -65.84 34.19 -23.23
C LYS A 25 -65.49 34.58 -21.78
N PRO A 26 -65.14 35.86 -21.52
CA PRO A 26 -64.79 36.31 -20.17
C PRO A 26 -65.91 36.04 -19.18
N THR A 27 -65.56 35.49 -18.03
CA THR A 27 -66.50 35.11 -16.96
C THR A 27 -66.69 36.23 -15.93
N GLY A 28 -65.85 37.27 -15.97
CA GLY A 28 -65.84 38.35 -14.99
C GLY A 28 -65.02 38.04 -13.74
N HIS A 29 -64.33 36.90 -13.72
CA HIS A 29 -63.48 36.50 -12.60
C HIS A 29 -62.39 37.55 -12.31
N PRO A 30 -62.05 37.85 -11.04
CA PRO A 30 -61.12 38.92 -10.68
C PRO A 30 -59.75 38.87 -11.38
N ILE A 31 -59.26 37.65 -11.68
CA ILE A 31 -58.01 37.42 -12.41
C ILE A 31 -58.07 37.99 -13.84
N GLU A 32 -59.22 37.92 -14.52
CA GLU A 32 -59.39 38.45 -15.89
C GLU A 32 -59.32 39.98 -15.90
N ARG A 33 -59.90 40.62 -14.88
CA ARG A 33 -59.87 42.07 -14.70
C ARG A 33 -58.45 42.56 -14.37
N TYR A 34 -57.72 41.80 -13.57
CA TYR A 34 -56.32 42.06 -13.24
C TYR A 34 -55.39 41.88 -14.46
N ALA A 35 -55.65 40.86 -15.29
CA ALA A 35 -54.90 40.60 -16.52
C ALA A 35 -55.07 41.71 -17.58
N ARG A 36 -56.27 42.30 -17.72
CA ARG A 36 -56.55 43.43 -18.65
C ARG A 36 -55.73 44.69 -18.36
N GLN A 37 -55.27 44.88 -17.13
CA GLN A 37 -54.43 46.04 -16.78
C GLN A 37 -53.02 45.95 -17.41
N PHE A 38 -52.60 44.77 -17.86
CA PHE A 38 -51.30 44.56 -18.51
C PHE A 38 -51.35 44.64 -20.05
N SER A 39 -52.55 44.67 -20.66
CA SER A 39 -52.72 44.60 -22.12
C SER A 39 -52.82 45.95 -22.83
N ASN A 40 -52.92 47.08 -22.12
CA ASN A 40 -53.07 48.41 -22.74
C ASN A 40 -51.75 49.20 -22.72
N VAL A 41 -50.94 49.06 -23.77
CA VAL A 41 -49.80 49.96 -24.02
C VAL A 41 -50.28 51.10 -24.93
N VAL A 42 -50.36 52.31 -24.37
CA VAL A 42 -50.64 53.56 -25.10
C VAL A 42 -49.47 53.91 -26.01
N PRO A 43 -49.68 54.27 -27.30
CA PRO A 43 -48.62 54.78 -28.15
C PRO A 43 -48.40 56.27 -27.87
N VAL A 44 -47.22 56.64 -27.38
CA VAL A 44 -46.81 58.05 -27.22
C VAL A 44 -46.04 58.49 -28.46
N LYS A 45 -46.54 59.57 -29.09
CA LYS A 45 -45.96 60.24 -30.27
C LYS A 45 -44.53 60.72 -30.02
N LYS A 46 -43.75 60.67 -31.10
CA LYS A 46 -42.34 61.03 -31.26
C LYS A 46 -42.06 62.49 -30.89
N ASP A 47 -40.98 62.69 -30.12
CA ASP A 47 -40.09 63.84 -30.30
C ASP A 47 -38.66 63.29 -30.38
N MET A 48 -38.08 63.31 -31.59
CA MET A 48 -36.92 62.49 -31.99
C MET A 48 -35.57 63.23 -31.97
N SER A 49 -35.43 64.37 -31.31
CA SER A 49 -34.19 65.15 -31.35
C SER A 49 -33.12 64.74 -30.32
N ILE A 50 -33.43 63.87 -29.34
CA ILE A 50 -32.49 63.44 -28.27
C ILE A 50 -31.91 62.02 -28.50
N LEU A 51 -32.40 61.28 -29.50
CA LEU A 51 -32.16 59.83 -29.63
C LEU A 51 -30.88 59.40 -30.37
N GLY A 52 -30.19 60.33 -31.05
CA GLY A 52 -29.02 60.01 -31.91
C GLY A 52 -27.87 59.31 -31.18
N HIS A 53 -27.63 59.63 -29.90
CA HIS A 53 -26.59 58.96 -29.11
C HIS A 53 -27.03 57.61 -28.50
N ILE A 54 -28.33 57.41 -28.30
CA ILE A 54 -28.87 56.27 -27.55
C ILE A 54 -29.02 55.02 -28.43
N GLN A 55 -29.12 55.17 -29.77
CA GLN A 55 -29.30 54.03 -30.68
C GLN A 55 -28.15 53.00 -30.67
N LYS A 56 -26.95 53.37 -30.23
CA LYS A 56 -25.77 52.48 -30.15
C LYS A 56 -25.55 51.82 -28.78
N ALA A 57 -26.38 52.11 -27.78
CA ALA A 57 -26.21 51.55 -26.44
C ALA A 57 -26.61 50.06 -26.40
N ASN A 58 -25.72 49.22 -25.86
CA ASN A 58 -25.93 47.78 -25.66
C ASN A 58 -25.93 47.41 -24.16
N ALA A 59 -25.82 48.39 -23.27
CA ALA A 59 -25.76 48.19 -21.83
C ALA A 59 -26.47 49.32 -21.07
N VAL A 60 -26.82 49.04 -19.83
CA VAL A 60 -27.47 49.97 -18.90
C VAL A 60 -26.76 49.93 -17.56
N TYR A 61 -26.49 51.11 -16.99
CA TYR A 61 -25.85 51.28 -15.70
C TYR A 61 -26.87 51.66 -14.63
N LEU A 62 -26.95 50.86 -13.57
CA LEU A 62 -27.69 51.19 -12.36
C LEU A 62 -26.72 51.71 -11.30
N VAL A 63 -26.95 52.94 -10.86
CA VAL A 63 -26.16 53.61 -9.80
C VAL A 63 -26.25 52.85 -8.47
N SER A 64 -27.36 52.15 -8.25
CA SER A 64 -27.64 51.23 -7.15
C SER A 64 -28.76 50.28 -7.60
N HIS A 65 -29.00 49.21 -6.85
CA HIS A 65 -30.05 48.20 -7.12
C HIS A 65 -29.74 47.16 -8.21
N ALA A 66 -28.51 47.09 -8.74
CA ALA A 66 -28.17 46.11 -9.79
C ALA A 66 -28.06 44.69 -9.23
N LYS A 67 -27.48 44.56 -8.04
CA LYS A 67 -27.46 43.31 -7.28
C LYS A 67 -28.87 42.80 -6.96
N GLU A 68 -29.81 43.68 -6.63
CA GLU A 68 -31.19 43.34 -6.28
C GLU A 68 -31.97 42.78 -7.49
N VAL A 69 -31.62 43.22 -8.70
CA VAL A 69 -32.12 42.60 -9.94
C VAL A 69 -31.51 41.21 -10.13
N TYR A 70 -30.22 41.04 -9.81
CA TYR A 70 -29.52 39.75 -9.90
C TYR A 70 -30.07 38.71 -8.92
N ASP A 71 -30.32 39.12 -7.68
CA ASP A 71 -30.89 38.29 -6.61
C ASP A 71 -32.40 38.05 -6.80
N GLY A 72 -33.02 38.69 -7.79
CA GLY A 72 -34.44 38.56 -8.12
C GLY A 72 -35.41 39.27 -7.17
N THR A 73 -34.88 40.08 -6.23
CA THR A 73 -35.69 40.79 -5.24
C THR A 73 -36.30 42.08 -5.79
N LYS A 74 -35.69 42.66 -6.83
CA LYS A 74 -36.23 43.79 -7.59
C LYS A 74 -36.80 43.28 -8.91
N THR A 75 -38.08 43.53 -9.15
CA THR A 75 -38.82 43.03 -10.32
C THR A 75 -39.40 44.15 -11.18
N LEU A 76 -39.27 45.40 -10.73
CA LEU A 76 -39.72 46.60 -11.43
C LEU A 76 -38.60 47.64 -11.50
N TRP A 77 -38.39 48.22 -12.68
CA TRP A 77 -37.43 49.32 -12.87
C TRP A 77 -38.18 50.64 -12.98
N VAL A 78 -37.76 51.69 -12.27
CA VAL A 78 -38.37 53.02 -12.40
C VAL A 78 -37.37 54.08 -12.85
N THR A 79 -37.80 54.98 -13.75
CA THR A 79 -37.04 56.16 -14.19
C THR A 79 -37.90 57.42 -14.20
N LYS A 80 -37.27 58.60 -14.19
CA LYS A 80 -37.97 59.90 -14.38
C LYS A 80 -38.29 60.21 -15.85
N LYS A 81 -37.46 59.74 -16.79
CA LYS A 81 -37.64 59.94 -18.24
C LYS A 81 -38.03 58.63 -18.92
N PRO A 82 -38.94 58.63 -19.91
CA PRO A 82 -39.26 57.44 -20.67
C PRO A 82 -38.21 57.18 -21.76
N TYR A 83 -37.92 55.91 -21.97
CA TYR A 83 -36.98 55.34 -22.94
C TYR A 83 -37.69 54.23 -23.77
N PRO A 84 -38.70 54.57 -24.58
CA PRO A 84 -39.46 53.59 -25.35
C PRO A 84 -38.57 52.87 -26.39
N ASN A 85 -37.52 53.52 -26.88
CA ASN A 85 -36.55 52.99 -27.84
C ASN A 85 -35.64 51.89 -27.26
N MET A 86 -35.69 51.63 -25.95
CA MET A 86 -34.95 50.58 -25.27
C MET A 86 -35.81 49.34 -24.97
N LEU A 87 -37.12 49.40 -25.24
CA LEU A 87 -38.00 48.25 -25.10
C LEU A 87 -37.60 47.13 -26.08
N LYS A 88 -37.74 45.89 -25.61
CA LYS A 88 -37.45 44.65 -26.35
C LYS A 88 -36.00 44.50 -26.84
N LYS A 89 -35.08 45.37 -26.43
CA LYS A 89 -33.65 45.24 -26.74
C LYS A 89 -32.93 44.47 -25.62
N PRO A 90 -32.07 43.50 -25.94
CA PRO A 90 -31.19 42.88 -24.96
C PRO A 90 -30.07 43.84 -24.59
N LEU A 91 -29.97 44.18 -23.30
CA LEU A 91 -28.96 45.08 -22.74
C LEU A 91 -28.16 44.37 -21.65
N TYR A 92 -26.86 44.64 -21.54
CA TYR A 92 -26.09 44.21 -20.37
C TYR A 92 -26.42 45.09 -19.15
N LEU A 93 -26.67 44.47 -18.00
CA LEU A 93 -26.89 45.19 -16.74
C LEU A 93 -25.58 45.39 -15.99
N ALA A 94 -25.11 46.63 -15.91
CA ALA A 94 -23.92 47.03 -15.15
C ALA A 94 -24.30 47.82 -13.89
N GLY A 95 -23.53 47.66 -12.82
CA GLY A 95 -23.76 48.32 -11.53
C GLY A 95 -22.95 47.63 -10.43
N ASP A 96 -22.67 48.32 -9.32
CA ASP A 96 -21.93 47.75 -8.19
C ASP A 96 -20.54 47.16 -8.57
N GLY A 97 -19.87 47.77 -9.55
CA GLY A 97 -18.57 47.31 -10.07
C GLY A 97 -18.61 46.03 -10.93
N LYS A 98 -19.81 45.57 -11.32
CA LYS A 98 -19.98 44.33 -12.10
C LYS A 98 -20.94 44.49 -13.29
N VAL A 99 -20.90 43.50 -14.19
CA VAL A 99 -21.91 43.23 -15.22
C VAL A 99 -22.63 41.93 -14.86
N TRP A 100 -23.89 42.04 -14.44
CA TRP A 100 -24.63 40.98 -13.75
C TRP A 100 -25.33 40.00 -14.67
N GLY A 101 -25.66 40.41 -15.90
CA GLY A 101 -26.41 39.59 -16.84
C GLY A 101 -27.01 40.41 -17.98
N LYS A 102 -27.95 39.81 -18.72
CA LYS A 102 -28.72 40.50 -19.77
C LYS A 102 -30.12 40.85 -19.27
N VAL A 103 -30.52 42.10 -19.44
CA VAL A 103 -31.85 42.61 -19.12
C VAL A 103 -32.58 43.02 -20.40
N ILE A 104 -33.87 42.70 -20.49
CA ILE A 104 -34.76 43.10 -21.57
C ILE A 104 -35.95 43.84 -20.95
N LEU A 105 -36.10 45.12 -21.26
CA LEU A 105 -37.26 45.91 -20.82
C LEU A 105 -38.47 45.54 -21.69
N LEU A 106 -39.59 45.12 -21.09
CA LEU A 106 -40.73 44.54 -21.82
C LEU A 106 -41.81 45.57 -22.12
N SER A 107 -42.26 46.31 -21.10
CA SER A 107 -43.27 47.35 -21.22
C SER A 107 -42.89 48.58 -20.39
N ILE A 108 -43.49 49.73 -20.70
CA ILE A 108 -43.34 50.98 -19.94
C ILE A 108 -44.73 51.47 -19.54
N THR A 109 -44.90 51.82 -18.27
CA THR A 109 -46.15 52.36 -17.72
C THR A 109 -45.85 53.67 -16.98
N PRO A 110 -46.48 54.80 -17.36
CA PRO A 110 -46.36 56.02 -16.57
C PRO A 110 -47.06 55.84 -15.22
N ILE A 111 -46.40 56.23 -14.14
CA ILE A 111 -46.93 56.14 -12.78
C ILE A 111 -46.81 57.49 -12.05
N SER A 112 -47.77 57.79 -11.19
CA SER A 112 -47.79 58.96 -10.32
C SER A 112 -46.87 58.78 -9.10
N LEU A 113 -46.63 59.86 -8.35
CA LEU A 113 -45.89 59.79 -7.09
C LEU A 113 -46.58 58.89 -6.04
N LYS A 114 -47.91 58.77 -6.08
CA LYS A 114 -48.67 57.87 -5.20
C LYS A 114 -48.37 56.41 -5.55
N GLU A 115 -48.54 56.06 -6.82
CA GLU A 115 -48.26 54.71 -7.34
C GLU A 115 -46.78 54.32 -7.19
N PHE A 116 -45.86 55.28 -7.32
CA PHE A 116 -44.44 55.08 -7.01
C PHE A 116 -44.25 54.59 -5.57
N LYS A 117 -44.93 55.21 -4.59
CA LYS A 117 -44.82 54.79 -3.18
C LYS A 117 -45.44 53.41 -2.96
N GLU A 118 -46.56 53.12 -3.60
CA GLU A 118 -47.26 51.83 -3.50
C GLU A 118 -46.43 50.68 -4.11
N LEU A 119 -45.73 50.92 -5.22
CA LEU A 119 -44.92 49.92 -5.93
C LEU A 119 -43.50 49.76 -5.37
N ARG A 120 -43.19 50.39 -4.23
CA ARG A 120 -41.85 50.40 -3.62
C ARG A 120 -41.31 49.00 -3.34
N ALA A 121 -42.17 48.06 -2.96
CA ALA A 121 -41.77 46.67 -2.72
C ALA A 121 -41.15 46.01 -3.96
N LEU A 122 -41.56 46.41 -5.17
CA LEU A 122 -41.13 45.83 -6.44
C LEU A 122 -39.90 46.56 -7.03
N HIS A 123 -39.83 47.89 -6.88
CA HIS A 123 -38.72 48.67 -7.43
C HIS A 123 -37.61 49.03 -6.43
N LYS A 124 -37.78 48.81 -5.13
CA LYS A 124 -36.78 48.98 -4.05
C LYS A 124 -36.21 50.38 -3.81
N VAL A 125 -36.38 51.32 -4.74
CA VAL A 125 -35.97 52.74 -4.56
C VAL A 125 -36.64 53.35 -3.33
N THR A 126 -35.82 53.82 -2.39
CA THR A 126 -36.25 54.47 -1.16
C THR A 126 -36.69 55.92 -1.38
N GLU A 127 -37.40 56.51 -0.42
CA GLU A 127 -37.80 57.92 -0.52
C GLU A 127 -36.58 58.87 -0.49
N GLU A 128 -35.52 58.49 0.21
CA GLU A 128 -34.24 59.23 0.24
C GLU A 128 -33.55 59.20 -1.12
N GLU A 129 -33.44 58.03 -1.75
CA GLU A 129 -32.89 57.89 -3.11
C GLU A 129 -33.74 58.62 -4.14
N ARG A 130 -35.08 58.53 -4.04
CA ARG A 130 -35.99 59.27 -4.91
C ARG A 130 -35.80 60.78 -4.75
N LYS A 131 -35.67 61.29 -3.52
CA LYS A 131 -35.40 62.71 -3.26
C LYS A 131 -34.02 63.12 -3.81
N LYS A 132 -33.01 62.26 -3.67
CA LYS A 132 -31.65 62.49 -4.19
C LYS A 132 -31.61 62.54 -5.71
N TRP A 133 -32.26 61.59 -6.39
CA TRP A 133 -32.21 61.50 -7.86
C TRP A 133 -33.23 62.41 -8.53
N TRP A 134 -34.43 62.55 -7.96
CA TRP A 134 -35.59 63.20 -8.58
C TRP A 134 -36.40 64.05 -7.58
N PRO A 135 -35.80 65.06 -6.92
CA PRO A 135 -36.41 65.76 -5.77
C PRO A 135 -37.81 66.31 -6.05
N LYS A 136 -38.01 66.92 -7.23
CA LYS A 136 -39.26 67.58 -7.65
C LYS A 136 -40.16 66.74 -8.58
N ALA A 137 -39.85 65.46 -8.81
CA ALA A 137 -40.62 64.64 -9.76
C ALA A 137 -41.94 64.14 -9.17
N LYS A 138 -43.05 64.40 -9.87
CA LYS A 138 -44.40 63.90 -9.53
C LYS A 138 -44.88 62.77 -10.45
N LYS A 139 -44.12 62.48 -11.52
CA LYS A 139 -44.41 61.48 -12.55
C LYS A 139 -43.16 60.66 -12.83
N PHE A 140 -43.33 59.35 -12.93
CA PHE A 140 -42.28 58.37 -13.20
C PHE A 140 -42.73 57.38 -14.27
N TYR A 141 -41.81 56.54 -14.72
CA TYR A 141 -42.08 55.49 -15.69
C TYR A 141 -41.55 54.16 -15.15
N ALA A 142 -42.46 53.22 -14.95
CA ALA A 142 -42.16 51.87 -14.50
C ALA A 142 -42.00 50.92 -15.68
N TYR A 143 -40.99 50.07 -15.62
CA TYR A 143 -40.71 49.05 -16.60
C TYR A 143 -40.77 47.66 -15.97
N SER A 144 -41.54 46.79 -16.60
CA SER A 144 -41.37 45.35 -16.42
C SER A 144 -40.17 44.90 -17.24
N PHE A 145 -39.42 43.91 -16.74
CA PHE A 145 -38.25 43.40 -17.45
C PHE A 145 -38.08 41.90 -17.27
N ARG A 146 -37.40 41.28 -18.23
CA ARG A 146 -36.85 39.93 -18.11
C ARG A 146 -35.36 40.04 -17.85
N PHE A 147 -34.86 39.27 -16.91
CA PHE A 147 -33.43 39.22 -16.58
C PHE A 147 -32.89 37.81 -16.75
N GLU A 148 -31.81 37.70 -17.52
CA GLU A 148 -31.02 36.49 -17.70
C GLU A 148 -29.71 36.68 -16.92
N LYS A 149 -29.63 36.05 -15.75
CA LYS A 149 -28.46 36.16 -14.87
C LYS A 149 -27.26 35.45 -15.46
N PHE A 150 -26.07 36.06 -15.35
CA PHE A 150 -24.84 35.33 -15.60
C PHE A 150 -24.54 34.39 -14.44
N LYS A 151 -24.02 33.20 -14.76
CA LYS A 151 -23.53 32.24 -13.76
C LYS A 151 -22.49 32.90 -12.85
N GLU A 152 -21.60 33.70 -13.45
CA GLU A 152 -20.69 34.60 -12.74
C GLU A 152 -20.70 35.99 -13.41
N PRO A 153 -20.95 37.07 -12.66
CA PRO A 153 -20.90 38.45 -13.18
C PRO A 153 -19.50 38.85 -13.65
N TRP A 154 -19.38 39.63 -14.74
CA TRP A 154 -18.08 40.17 -15.19
C TRP A 154 -17.65 41.36 -14.34
N THR A 155 -16.35 41.59 -14.18
CA THR A 155 -15.85 42.81 -13.54
C THR A 155 -16.02 43.99 -14.48
N PHE A 156 -16.72 45.02 -14.02
CA PHE A 156 -16.92 46.26 -14.76
C PHE A 156 -15.87 47.28 -14.33
N LEU A 157 -15.02 47.72 -15.27
CA LEU A 157 -13.86 48.57 -14.98
C LEU A 157 -14.21 50.08 -14.88
N GLY A 158 -15.50 50.43 -15.03
CA GLY A 158 -16.02 51.79 -14.85
C GLY A 158 -16.56 52.45 -16.13
N LEU A 159 -17.29 53.55 -15.95
CA LEU A 159 -17.82 54.39 -17.04
C LEU A 159 -16.75 55.39 -17.53
N PRO A 160 -16.73 55.73 -18.83
CA PRO A 160 -16.09 56.97 -19.31
C PRO A 160 -16.80 58.16 -18.66
N LYS A 161 -16.07 59.23 -18.31
CA LYS A 161 -16.59 60.40 -17.58
C LYS A 161 -17.94 60.90 -18.13
N GLY A 162 -19.01 60.83 -17.33
CA GLY A 162 -20.32 61.44 -17.59
C GLY A 162 -21.51 60.65 -16.98
N PRO A 163 -22.65 61.30 -16.68
CA PRO A 163 -23.84 60.62 -16.17
C PRO A 163 -24.70 60.08 -17.32
N GLN A 164 -24.38 58.89 -17.83
CA GLN A 164 -25.22 58.18 -18.81
C GLN A 164 -25.80 56.89 -18.20
N VAL A 165 -27.13 56.73 -18.28
CA VAL A 165 -27.83 55.52 -17.83
C VAL A 165 -27.68 54.38 -18.83
N PHE A 166 -27.64 54.68 -20.13
CA PHE A 166 -27.41 53.70 -21.20
C PHE A 166 -26.10 54.00 -21.91
N PHE A 167 -25.31 52.97 -22.21
CA PHE A 167 -23.98 53.13 -22.80
C PHE A 167 -23.62 51.94 -23.69
N THR A 168 -22.54 52.07 -24.46
CA THR A 168 -21.94 50.96 -25.23
C THR A 168 -20.83 50.31 -24.41
N LEU A 169 -21.11 49.12 -23.89
CA LEU A 169 -20.14 48.24 -23.27
C LEU A 169 -19.20 47.70 -24.36
N THR A 170 -17.90 48.00 -24.22
CA THR A 170 -16.83 47.48 -25.08
C THR A 170 -15.97 46.48 -24.32
N ASP A 171 -15.25 45.62 -25.03
CA ASP A 171 -14.34 44.62 -24.42
C ASP A 171 -13.26 45.25 -23.52
N LYS A 172 -12.92 46.53 -23.72
CA LYS A 172 -11.96 47.25 -22.86
C LYS A 172 -12.54 47.67 -21.51
N MET A 173 -13.87 47.75 -21.39
CA MET A 173 -14.59 48.19 -20.18
C MET A 173 -14.97 47.01 -19.27
N VAL A 174 -14.71 45.78 -19.73
CA VAL A 174 -15.00 44.56 -19.00
C VAL A 174 -13.75 43.72 -18.90
N LYS A 175 -13.44 43.24 -17.70
CA LYS A 175 -12.59 42.07 -17.59
C LYS A 175 -13.52 40.87 -17.74
N LYS A 176 -13.59 40.29 -18.94
CA LYS A 176 -14.13 38.95 -19.10
C LYS A 176 -13.28 38.07 -18.17
N SER A 177 -13.93 37.32 -17.30
CA SER A 177 -13.25 36.28 -16.56
C SER A 177 -12.80 35.21 -17.58
N SER A 178 -11.69 35.42 -18.29
CA SER A 178 -10.88 34.29 -18.75
C SER A 178 -10.18 33.74 -17.50
N GLY A 179 -10.99 33.21 -16.59
CA GLY A 179 -10.51 32.82 -15.27
C GLY A 179 -9.72 31.51 -15.34
N SER A 180 -9.73 30.81 -16.48
CA SER A 180 -8.92 29.63 -16.68
C SER A 180 -7.63 29.89 -17.47
N ILE A 181 -6.53 29.29 -17.01
CA ILE A 181 -5.24 29.24 -17.72
C ILE A 181 -5.01 27.79 -18.14
N HIS A 182 -4.93 27.49 -19.44
CA HIS A 182 -4.53 26.16 -19.89
C HIS A 182 -3.01 26.09 -19.93
N PHE A 183 -2.45 25.01 -19.40
CA PHE A 183 -1.02 24.80 -19.37
C PHE A 183 -0.66 23.34 -19.65
N GLU A 184 0.48 23.12 -20.31
CA GLU A 184 1.05 21.81 -20.60
C GLU A 184 2.56 21.80 -20.30
N PHE A 185 3.02 20.78 -19.59
CA PHE A 185 4.43 20.51 -19.36
C PHE A 185 5.00 19.78 -20.57
N ILE A 186 5.65 20.51 -21.46
CA ILE A 186 6.18 19.95 -22.71
C ILE A 186 7.57 19.30 -22.53
N GLY A 187 8.20 19.56 -21.40
CA GLY A 187 9.48 19.03 -20.95
C GLY A 187 9.67 19.34 -19.47
N THR A 188 10.44 18.52 -18.76
CA THR A 188 10.54 18.59 -17.30
C THR A 188 11.93 18.28 -16.71
N LYS A 189 12.96 17.95 -17.50
CA LYS A 189 14.33 17.78 -16.96
C LYS A 189 15.09 19.11 -16.88
N GLY A 190 16.10 19.18 -16.01
CA GLY A 190 17.13 20.22 -16.04
C GLY A 190 18.28 19.88 -17.00
N ASP A 191 19.40 20.60 -16.91
CA ASP A 191 20.64 20.40 -17.70
C ASP A 191 21.39 19.06 -17.45
N VAL A 192 20.72 18.06 -16.88
CA VAL A 192 21.29 16.75 -16.56
C VAL A 192 20.95 15.76 -17.67
N GLU A 193 21.96 15.14 -18.27
CA GLU A 193 21.77 13.96 -19.13
C GLU A 193 21.32 12.75 -18.27
N PHE A 194 20.34 11.99 -18.76
CA PHE A 194 19.90 10.75 -18.12
C PHE A 194 20.28 9.53 -18.97
N PRO A 195 20.99 8.53 -18.40
CA PRO A 195 21.63 8.52 -17.09
C PRO A 195 22.82 9.51 -17.03
N PRO A 196 23.11 10.15 -15.88
CA PRO A 196 24.25 11.08 -15.79
C PRO A 196 25.56 10.33 -15.95
N LYS A 197 26.55 10.99 -16.57
CA LYS A 197 27.91 10.47 -16.66
C LYS A 197 28.61 10.61 -15.30
N LEU A 198 29.26 9.54 -14.87
CA LEU A 198 30.17 9.55 -13.72
C LEU A 198 31.42 10.36 -14.05
N SER A 199 32.25 10.66 -13.03
CA SER A 199 33.56 11.30 -13.24
C SER A 199 34.49 10.51 -14.18
N SER A 200 34.26 9.20 -14.33
CA SER A 200 34.94 8.32 -15.28
C SER A 200 34.45 8.45 -16.72
N GLY A 201 33.41 9.25 -16.99
CA GLY A 201 32.76 9.37 -18.31
C GLY A 201 31.73 8.28 -18.61
N GLU A 202 31.68 7.20 -17.83
CA GLU A 202 30.68 6.13 -17.99
C GLU A 202 29.29 6.56 -17.50
N PRO A 203 28.19 6.11 -18.12
CA PRO A 203 26.84 6.36 -17.64
C PRO A 203 26.59 5.68 -16.28
N CYS A 204 25.92 6.40 -15.38
CA CYS A 204 25.55 5.88 -14.07
C CYS A 204 24.67 4.61 -14.21
N ARG A 205 25.12 3.50 -13.60
CA ARG A 205 24.47 2.18 -13.73
C ARG A 205 23.38 1.92 -12.69
N ALA A 206 23.13 2.88 -11.80
CA ALA A 206 22.14 2.74 -10.75
C ALA A 206 20.71 2.61 -11.32
N ASP A 207 19.87 1.82 -10.65
CA ASP A 207 18.55 1.45 -11.17
C ASP A 207 17.63 2.67 -11.37
N TRP A 208 17.73 3.69 -10.51
CA TRP A 208 16.95 4.92 -10.64
C TRP A 208 17.35 5.78 -11.86
N CYS A 209 18.60 5.66 -12.34
CA CYS A 209 19.05 6.35 -13.55
C CYS A 209 18.50 5.70 -14.83
N LYS A 210 18.03 4.44 -14.73
CA LYS A 210 17.40 3.68 -15.82
C LYS A 210 15.88 3.82 -15.82
N ASP A 211 15.32 4.69 -14.98
CA ASP A 211 13.90 4.96 -14.96
C ASP A 211 13.40 5.38 -16.36
N PRO A 212 12.46 4.63 -16.98
CA PRO A 212 11.94 4.93 -18.31
C PRO A 212 11.32 6.32 -18.43
N VAL A 213 10.81 6.90 -17.34
CA VAL A 213 10.27 8.25 -17.32
C VAL A 213 11.41 9.25 -17.47
N ASN A 214 12.48 9.13 -16.66
CA ASN A 214 13.63 10.04 -16.71
C ASN A 214 14.36 9.98 -18.06
N LEU A 215 14.52 8.80 -18.65
CA LEU A 215 15.16 8.62 -19.96
C LEU A 215 14.40 9.29 -21.11
N LYS A 216 13.09 9.51 -20.96
CA LYS A 216 12.25 10.14 -21.98
C LYS A 216 12.07 11.65 -21.82
N ARG A 217 12.53 12.23 -20.70
CA ARG A 217 12.31 13.65 -20.40
C ARG A 217 13.05 14.56 -21.39
N LYS A 218 12.36 15.62 -21.81
CA LYS A 218 12.90 16.77 -22.52
C LYS A 218 13.20 17.92 -21.57
N HIS A 219 14.10 18.82 -21.95
CA HIS A 219 14.40 19.99 -21.11
C HIS A 219 13.15 20.81 -20.82
N SER A 220 13.14 21.38 -19.63
CA SER A 220 11.99 22.03 -19.01
C SER A 220 11.34 23.05 -19.93
N GLY A 221 10.02 22.94 -20.07
CA GLY A 221 9.25 23.90 -20.84
C GLY A 221 7.78 23.85 -20.46
N LEU A 222 7.12 24.99 -20.59
CA LEU A 222 5.71 25.15 -20.30
C LEU A 222 5.00 25.82 -21.48
N LEU A 223 3.90 25.23 -21.93
CA LEU A 223 3.06 25.78 -22.99
C LEU A 223 1.77 26.31 -22.40
N ILE A 224 1.46 27.58 -22.61
CA ILE A 224 0.21 28.24 -22.20
C ILE A 224 -0.71 28.39 -23.40
N ASP A 225 -1.98 27.99 -23.23
CA ASP A 225 -3.05 28.08 -24.24
C ASP A 225 -2.63 27.57 -25.64
N ASN A 226 -1.77 26.54 -25.67
CA ASN A 226 -1.21 25.91 -26.87
C ASN A 226 -0.39 26.83 -27.79
N SER A 227 -0.07 28.07 -27.36
CA SER A 227 0.54 29.07 -28.24
C SER A 227 1.62 29.93 -27.62
N ILE A 228 1.72 30.02 -26.29
CA ILE A 228 2.78 30.78 -25.62
C ILE A 228 3.74 29.80 -24.96
N LEU A 229 4.97 29.77 -25.45
CA LEU A 229 6.01 28.86 -24.98
C LEU A 229 6.88 29.53 -23.92
N ILE A 230 7.16 28.87 -22.82
CA ILE A 230 8.11 29.31 -21.79
C ILE A 230 9.22 28.26 -21.70
N ASP A 231 10.48 28.66 -21.87
CA ASP A 231 11.72 27.86 -21.74
C ASP A 231 11.91 26.63 -22.63
N GLY A 232 10.89 26.10 -23.31
CA GLY A 232 10.99 24.90 -24.16
C GLY A 232 11.82 25.08 -25.44
N CYS A 233 13.08 25.49 -25.29
CA CYS A 233 14.05 25.85 -26.31
C CYS A 233 15.46 25.35 -25.94
N GLY A 234 15.56 24.30 -25.11
CA GLY A 234 16.82 23.63 -24.77
C GLY A 234 17.49 22.94 -25.97
N LEU A 235 18.70 22.42 -25.80
CA LEU A 235 19.46 21.77 -26.89
C LEU A 235 18.74 20.58 -27.56
N ASP A 236 17.84 19.90 -26.85
CA ASP A 236 17.03 18.79 -27.38
C ASP A 236 15.76 19.25 -28.13
N TRP A 237 15.51 20.58 -28.21
CA TRP A 237 14.36 21.18 -28.90
C TRP A 237 14.63 21.58 -30.35
N LYS A 238 15.76 21.17 -30.94
CA LYS A 238 16.18 21.59 -32.29
C LYS A 238 15.13 21.34 -33.39
N ASP A 239 14.33 20.28 -33.27
CA ASP A 239 13.30 19.83 -34.23
C ASP A 239 11.88 19.77 -33.65
N SER A 240 11.53 20.79 -32.86
CA SER A 240 10.20 20.87 -32.24
C SER A 240 9.07 21.03 -33.26
N LYS A 241 7.99 20.27 -33.05
CA LYS A 241 6.73 20.38 -33.81
C LYS A 241 5.82 21.52 -33.31
N ILE A 242 6.13 22.09 -32.15
CA ILE A 242 5.33 23.17 -31.55
C ILE A 242 5.54 24.44 -32.37
N LYS A 243 4.43 25.13 -32.69
CA LYS A 243 4.42 26.37 -33.47
C LYS A 243 3.89 27.51 -32.60
N PRO A 244 4.72 28.06 -31.69
CA PRO A 244 4.26 29.09 -30.77
C PRO A 244 4.08 30.44 -31.48
N LYS A 245 3.20 31.27 -30.91
CA LYS A 245 3.01 32.67 -31.31
C LYS A 245 3.86 33.64 -30.49
N ALA A 246 4.39 33.20 -29.36
CA ALA A 246 5.37 33.92 -28.57
C ALA A 246 6.20 32.93 -27.75
N VAL A 247 7.44 33.31 -27.45
CA VAL A 247 8.35 32.55 -26.58
C VAL A 247 8.78 33.45 -25.42
N LEU A 248 8.83 32.93 -24.20
CA LEU A 248 9.43 33.58 -23.03
C LEU A 248 10.61 32.73 -22.58
N LEU A 249 11.72 33.37 -22.24
CA LEU A 249 12.87 32.70 -21.63
C LEU A 249 13.09 33.24 -20.22
N THR A 250 13.19 32.35 -19.25
CA THR A 250 13.54 32.68 -17.85
C THR A 250 15.00 33.10 -17.75
N HIS A 251 15.89 32.48 -18.55
CA HIS A 251 17.29 32.83 -18.70
C HIS A 251 17.96 32.19 -19.92
N LEU A 252 19.22 32.56 -20.16
CA LEU A 252 20.03 32.06 -21.28
C LEU A 252 20.94 30.91 -20.85
N HIS A 253 20.37 29.74 -20.56
CA HIS A 253 21.13 28.53 -20.25
C HIS A 253 20.88 27.45 -21.33
N PRO A 254 21.82 26.52 -21.61
CA PRO A 254 21.67 25.53 -22.68
C PRO A 254 20.38 24.71 -22.66
N ASP A 255 19.87 24.37 -21.49
CA ASP A 255 18.61 23.63 -21.28
C ASP A 255 17.34 24.48 -21.50
N HIS A 256 17.42 25.81 -21.45
CA HIS A 256 16.27 26.69 -21.66
C HIS A 256 16.30 27.46 -22.98
N ALA A 257 17.48 27.73 -23.54
CA ALA A 257 17.66 28.58 -24.72
C ALA A 257 18.62 28.02 -25.77
N GLY A 258 19.21 26.84 -25.54
CA GLY A 258 20.26 26.27 -26.37
C GLY A 258 19.92 26.14 -27.86
N ALA A 259 18.68 25.78 -28.20
CA ALA A 259 18.22 25.68 -29.60
C ALA A 259 18.22 27.03 -30.33
N LEU A 260 18.22 28.15 -29.59
CA LEU A 260 18.12 29.51 -30.13
C LEU A 260 19.49 30.21 -30.27
N TRP A 261 20.58 29.54 -29.89
CA TRP A 261 21.91 30.12 -29.95
C TRP A 261 22.41 30.36 -31.37
N GLU A 262 23.28 31.36 -31.51
CA GLU A 262 24.02 31.63 -32.74
C GLU A 262 24.90 30.41 -33.10
N GLY A 263 24.90 30.03 -34.39
CA GLY A 263 25.62 28.84 -34.88
C GLY A 263 24.98 27.48 -34.55
N GLN A 264 23.92 27.42 -33.72
CA GLN A 264 23.19 26.17 -33.49
C GLN A 264 22.22 25.88 -34.65
N GLU A 265 22.34 24.72 -35.27
CA GLU A 265 21.34 24.25 -36.25
C GLU A 265 20.06 23.83 -35.53
N SER A 266 18.94 24.47 -35.89
CA SER A 266 17.62 24.18 -35.35
C SER A 266 16.54 24.61 -36.33
N SER A 267 15.73 23.65 -36.80
CA SER A 267 14.55 23.93 -37.63
C SER A 267 13.50 24.75 -36.87
N PHE A 268 13.42 24.57 -35.55
CA PHE A 268 12.59 25.38 -34.68
C PHE A 268 13.04 26.85 -34.63
N LYS A 269 14.34 27.12 -34.50
CA LYS A 269 14.88 28.49 -34.56
C LYS A 269 14.58 29.17 -35.90
N GLU A 270 14.80 28.45 -37.01
CA GLU A 270 14.49 28.97 -38.36
C GLU A 270 12.99 29.26 -38.54
N TYR A 271 12.11 28.44 -37.95
CA TYR A 271 10.67 28.74 -37.89
C TYR A 271 10.38 30.05 -37.17
N LEU A 272 10.98 30.31 -36.01
CA LEU A 272 10.78 31.54 -35.25
C LEU A 272 11.27 32.78 -36.02
N ILE A 273 12.44 32.66 -36.68
CA ILE A 273 13.02 33.72 -37.53
C ILE A 273 12.09 34.04 -38.70
N LYS A 274 11.72 33.01 -39.49
CA LYS A 274 10.89 33.14 -40.69
C LYS A 274 9.53 33.78 -40.39
N ASN A 275 8.92 33.43 -39.27
CA ASN A 275 7.60 33.93 -38.88
C ASN A 275 7.65 35.16 -37.95
N ARG A 276 8.86 35.67 -37.66
CA ARG A 276 9.12 36.83 -36.77
C ARG A 276 8.41 36.72 -35.42
N ILE A 277 8.43 35.51 -34.86
CA ILE A 277 7.82 35.20 -33.56
C ILE A 277 8.57 35.98 -32.46
N PRO A 278 7.87 36.76 -31.62
CA PRO A 278 8.52 37.53 -30.56
C PRO A 278 9.05 36.61 -29.45
N ILE A 279 10.31 36.86 -29.04
CA ILE A 279 10.96 36.20 -27.90
C ILE A 279 11.11 37.23 -26.78
N HIS A 280 10.40 37.02 -25.69
CA HIS A 280 10.36 37.89 -24.53
C HIS A 280 11.39 37.44 -23.51
N VAL A 281 12.30 38.34 -23.15
CA VAL A 281 13.38 38.05 -22.20
C VAL A 281 13.43 39.12 -21.12
N TRP A 282 13.78 38.71 -19.90
CA TRP A 282 14.15 39.66 -18.87
C TRP A 282 15.47 40.35 -19.26
N LYS A 283 15.52 41.68 -19.18
CA LYS A 283 16.70 42.48 -19.55
C LYS A 283 17.97 42.01 -18.82
N GLY A 284 17.87 41.66 -17.55
CA GLY A 284 19.00 41.21 -16.74
C GLY A 284 19.58 39.85 -17.16
N SER A 285 18.83 39.00 -17.87
CA SER A 285 19.37 37.76 -18.45
C SER A 285 20.29 38.00 -19.65
N LEU A 286 20.24 39.20 -20.25
CA LEU A 286 21.14 39.61 -21.33
C LEU A 286 22.39 40.35 -20.82
N GLU A 287 22.33 40.88 -19.60
CA GLU A 287 23.39 41.67 -18.97
C GLU A 287 24.28 40.76 -18.10
N VAL A 288 25.08 39.90 -18.75
CA VAL A 288 25.91 38.88 -18.07
C VAL A 288 27.38 39.28 -17.99
N SER A 289 28.03 38.96 -16.86
CA SER A 289 29.45 39.28 -16.63
C SER A 289 30.43 38.24 -17.18
N LYS A 290 29.93 37.10 -17.66
CA LYS A 290 30.71 35.98 -18.23
C LYS A 290 30.05 35.53 -19.55
N PRO A 291 30.82 35.02 -20.52
CA PRO A 291 30.30 34.70 -21.84
C PRO A 291 29.28 33.56 -21.77
N VAL A 292 28.04 33.87 -22.09
CA VAL A 292 27.00 32.90 -22.49
C VAL A 292 26.91 32.96 -24.01
N LYS A 293 26.67 31.83 -24.68
CA LYS A 293 26.42 31.84 -26.12
C LYS A 293 25.22 32.76 -26.44
N PRO A 294 25.38 33.75 -27.33
CA PRO A 294 24.31 34.69 -27.62
C PRO A 294 23.17 34.01 -28.39
N LEU A 295 21.97 34.57 -28.25
CA LEU A 295 20.86 34.25 -29.13
C LEU A 295 21.21 34.68 -30.57
N ASP A 296 20.73 33.92 -31.56
CA ASP A 296 20.90 34.25 -32.97
C ASP A 296 20.34 35.65 -33.28
N ARG A 297 21.15 36.50 -33.91
CA ARG A 297 20.86 37.93 -34.12
C ARG A 297 19.62 38.17 -35.00
N ARG A 298 19.21 37.17 -35.79
CA ARG A 298 18.01 37.24 -36.65
C ARG A 298 16.70 37.12 -35.86
N LEU A 299 16.77 36.69 -34.59
CA LEU A 299 15.61 36.51 -33.73
C LEU A 299 15.01 37.85 -33.28
N ARG A 300 13.68 37.90 -33.20
CA ARG A 300 12.94 39.09 -32.73
C ARG A 300 12.88 39.09 -31.19
N VAL A 301 13.90 39.62 -30.55
CA VAL A 301 14.00 39.68 -29.07
C VAL A 301 13.37 40.96 -28.51
N LEU A 302 12.43 40.82 -27.57
CA LEU A 302 11.78 41.88 -26.81
C LEU A 302 12.24 41.85 -25.36
N LYS A 303 12.85 42.95 -24.90
CA LYS A 303 13.45 43.06 -23.56
C LYS A 303 12.44 43.65 -22.58
N HIS A 304 12.28 43.02 -21.43
CA HIS A 304 11.37 43.46 -20.37
C HIS A 304 12.13 43.80 -19.09
N GLN A 305 11.72 44.86 -18.41
CA GLN A 305 12.29 45.25 -17.13
C GLN A 305 11.79 44.31 -16.03
N SER A 306 12.53 44.26 -14.92
CA SER A 306 12.09 43.53 -13.73
C SER A 306 10.70 44.02 -13.29
N ARG A 307 9.76 43.10 -13.09
CA ARG A 307 8.37 43.36 -12.64
C ARG A 307 7.48 44.20 -13.54
N SER A 308 7.97 44.64 -14.71
CA SER A 308 7.12 45.34 -15.66
C SER A 308 6.06 44.40 -16.21
N LYS A 309 4.80 44.85 -16.20
CA LYS A 309 3.68 44.10 -16.76
C LYS A 309 3.69 44.20 -18.29
N PHE A 310 3.55 43.06 -18.95
CA PHE A 310 3.29 43.00 -20.39
C PHE A 310 2.21 41.95 -20.69
N THR A 311 1.62 42.00 -21.89
CA THR A 311 0.49 41.14 -22.28
C THR A 311 0.80 40.40 -23.56
N ILE A 312 0.49 39.10 -23.61
CA ILE A 312 0.59 38.26 -24.80
C ILE A 312 -0.72 37.47 -24.90
N GLN A 313 -1.42 37.59 -26.04
CA GLN A 313 -2.68 36.88 -26.32
C GLN A 313 -3.73 36.92 -25.19
N GLY A 314 -3.81 38.02 -24.44
CA GLY A 314 -4.78 38.20 -23.36
C GLY A 314 -4.27 37.81 -21.97
N HIS A 315 -3.17 37.05 -21.87
CA HIS A 315 -2.49 36.78 -20.60
C HIS A 315 -1.49 37.86 -20.23
N THR A 316 -1.37 38.13 -18.94
CA THR A 316 -0.45 39.11 -18.37
C THR A 316 0.76 38.42 -17.75
N PHE A 317 1.95 38.97 -18.01
CA PHE A 317 3.21 38.39 -17.61
C PHE A 317 4.08 39.42 -16.88
N ARG A 318 4.92 38.93 -15.96
CA ARG A 318 5.97 39.71 -15.27
C ARG A 318 7.18 38.83 -14.97
N PHE A 319 8.38 39.37 -15.12
CA PHE A 319 9.62 38.71 -14.71
C PHE A 319 10.02 39.12 -13.29
N PHE A 320 10.29 38.14 -12.43
CA PHE A 320 10.77 38.32 -11.05
C PHE A 320 12.19 37.76 -10.91
N PRO A 321 13.22 38.60 -10.77
CA PRO A 321 14.60 38.13 -10.64
C PRO A 321 14.80 37.17 -9.45
N VAL A 322 15.62 36.14 -9.64
CA VAL A 322 15.96 35.15 -8.62
C VAL A 322 17.48 34.96 -8.51
N TYR A 323 17.91 34.49 -7.35
CA TYR A 323 19.25 33.94 -7.15
C TYR A 323 19.27 32.52 -7.71
N HIS A 324 20.12 32.26 -8.71
CA HIS A 324 20.33 30.94 -9.31
C HIS A 324 21.74 30.80 -9.89
N SER A 325 22.12 31.64 -10.87
CA SER A 325 23.43 31.61 -11.54
C SER A 325 23.95 33.02 -11.83
N LYS A 326 25.28 33.18 -11.76
CA LYS A 326 25.99 34.40 -12.21
C LYS A 326 26.23 34.43 -13.70
N ILE A 327 26.38 33.25 -14.30
CA ILE A 327 26.66 33.10 -15.73
C ILE A 327 25.37 33.31 -16.51
N ALA A 328 24.27 32.71 -16.05
CA ALA A 328 22.96 32.82 -16.67
C ALA A 328 21.92 33.33 -15.64
N PRO A 329 21.83 34.65 -15.40
CA PRO A 329 20.88 35.23 -14.47
C PRO A 329 19.43 34.89 -14.83
N CYS A 330 18.67 34.42 -13.84
CA CYS A 330 17.31 33.90 -13.99
C CYS A 330 16.25 34.81 -13.39
N ALA A 331 15.07 34.78 -14.02
CA ALA A 331 13.85 35.35 -13.49
C ALA A 331 12.68 34.37 -13.59
N ALA A 332 11.92 34.23 -12.49
CA ALA A 332 10.64 33.56 -12.49
C ALA A 332 9.61 34.34 -13.32
N VAL A 333 8.64 33.64 -13.90
CA VAL A 333 7.56 34.23 -14.71
C VAL A 333 6.26 34.14 -13.94
N LEU A 334 5.68 35.29 -13.60
CA LEU A 334 4.33 35.39 -13.04
C LEU A 334 3.32 35.57 -14.17
N ILE A 335 2.32 34.69 -14.23
CA ILE A 335 1.27 34.62 -15.25
C ILE A 335 -0.08 34.91 -14.59
N ASP A 336 -0.78 35.92 -15.11
CA ASP A 336 -2.09 36.36 -14.63
C ASP A 336 -2.22 36.58 -13.13
N GLU A 337 -1.10 36.91 -12.48
CA GLU A 337 -1.02 37.19 -11.03
C GLU A 337 -1.40 35.99 -10.16
N ARG A 338 -1.46 34.78 -10.74
CA ARG A 338 -2.01 33.57 -10.11
C ARG A 338 -1.15 32.33 -10.29
N MET A 339 -0.37 32.27 -11.36
CA MET A 339 0.51 31.14 -11.66
C MET A 339 1.95 31.61 -11.73
N LEU A 340 2.85 30.93 -11.02
CA LEU A 340 4.26 31.31 -10.94
C LEU A 340 5.12 30.16 -11.43
N TYR A 341 5.87 30.38 -12.52
CA TYR A 341 6.79 29.42 -13.12
C TYR A 341 8.24 29.80 -12.79
N ASN A 342 8.96 28.90 -12.15
CA ASN A 342 10.26 29.17 -11.53
C ASN A 342 11.14 27.90 -11.55
N PRO A 343 11.67 27.53 -12.73
CA PRO A 343 12.37 26.25 -12.92
C PRO A 343 13.75 26.21 -12.25
N ASP A 344 14.36 27.37 -11.98
CA ASP A 344 15.70 27.51 -11.43
C ASP A 344 15.69 28.50 -10.27
N PHE A 345 15.74 28.01 -9.03
CA PHE A 345 15.43 28.84 -7.88
C PHE A 345 16.22 28.48 -6.62
N LEU A 346 17.04 29.41 -6.13
CA LEU A 346 17.55 29.38 -4.76
C LEU A 346 16.81 30.33 -3.82
N ALA A 347 16.59 31.58 -4.26
CA ALA A 347 15.96 32.62 -3.45
C ALA A 347 15.49 33.81 -4.30
N TRP A 348 14.58 34.62 -3.78
CA TRP A 348 14.11 35.84 -4.45
C TRP A 348 15.17 36.95 -4.47
N LYS A 349 15.36 37.62 -5.62
CA LYS A 349 16.26 38.76 -5.76
C LYS A 349 15.46 40.06 -5.92
N GLY A 350 15.63 40.97 -4.96
CA GLY A 350 15.00 42.29 -4.99
C GLY A 350 13.53 42.35 -4.58
N GLY A 351 12.92 41.24 -4.11
CA GLY A 351 11.55 41.17 -3.53
C GLY A 351 10.74 39.93 -3.95
N ASN A 352 9.87 39.46 -3.05
CA ASN A 352 9.14 38.18 -3.13
C ASN A 352 7.71 38.36 -3.70
N PRO A 353 7.35 37.71 -4.83
CA PRO A 353 6.02 37.83 -5.43
C PRO A 353 4.87 37.37 -4.54
N PHE A 354 5.10 36.46 -3.58
CA PHE A 354 4.05 36.02 -2.64
C PHE A 354 3.53 37.14 -1.74
N LYS A 355 4.29 38.23 -1.56
CA LYS A 355 3.85 39.39 -0.77
C LYS A 355 2.78 40.22 -1.48
N ASP A 356 2.88 40.30 -2.80
CA ASP A 356 2.09 41.23 -3.62
C ASP A 356 0.95 40.52 -4.36
N TYR A 357 1.05 39.19 -4.53
CA TYR A 357 0.13 38.40 -5.35
C TYR A 357 -0.29 37.10 -4.68
N LYS A 358 -1.56 36.74 -4.86
CA LYS A 358 -2.10 35.46 -4.40
C LYS A 358 -1.88 34.39 -5.45
N ILE A 359 -0.87 33.57 -5.24
CA ILE A 359 -0.50 32.48 -6.16
C ILE A 359 -1.34 31.24 -5.89
N ASP A 360 -2.08 30.78 -6.89
CA ASP A 360 -2.86 29.54 -6.85
C ASP A 360 -2.00 28.31 -7.25
N LEU A 361 -1.11 28.47 -8.26
CA LEU A 361 -0.22 27.42 -8.77
C LEU A 361 1.23 27.88 -8.81
N TYR A 362 2.10 27.16 -8.11
CA TYR A 362 3.56 27.33 -8.16
C TYR A 362 4.20 26.14 -8.89
N ILE A 363 4.99 26.43 -9.92
CA ILE A 363 5.83 25.46 -10.62
C ILE A 363 7.28 25.79 -10.28
N GLY A 364 7.92 24.95 -9.49
CA GLY A 364 9.25 25.19 -8.93
C GLY A 364 10.36 24.30 -9.49
N ASP A 365 11.54 24.55 -8.97
CA ASP A 365 12.80 23.88 -9.29
C ASP A 365 12.87 22.48 -8.65
N GLY A 366 13.06 21.45 -9.48
CA GLY A 366 13.11 20.04 -9.13
C GLY A 366 14.53 19.48 -9.06
N SER A 367 15.56 20.31 -9.00
CA SER A 367 16.96 19.88 -9.10
C SER A 367 17.43 19.03 -7.91
N CYS A 368 16.84 19.24 -6.73
CA CYS A 368 17.24 18.53 -5.51
C CYS A 368 16.06 18.27 -4.57
N MET A 369 16.05 17.11 -3.93
CA MET A 369 14.92 16.66 -3.09
C MET A 369 14.93 17.31 -1.69
N LYS A 370 15.91 17.00 -0.85
CA LYS A 370 15.89 17.32 0.60
C LYS A 370 16.79 18.48 1.03
N VAL A 371 17.89 18.70 0.32
CA VAL A 371 18.95 19.65 0.72
C VAL A 371 19.17 20.65 -0.41
N ASP A 372 19.25 21.94 -0.07
CA ASP A 372 19.53 22.99 -1.03
C ASP A 372 20.96 22.81 -1.58
N ILE A 373 21.13 22.99 -2.89
CA ILE A 373 22.44 23.08 -3.52
C ILE A 373 22.86 24.55 -3.43
N LYS A 374 23.81 24.87 -2.55
CA LYS A 374 24.33 26.24 -2.37
C LYS A 374 25.79 26.30 -2.77
N ARG A 375 26.13 27.26 -3.62
CA ARG A 375 27.50 27.59 -4.02
C ARG A 375 27.89 28.95 -3.43
N PRO A 376 29.19 29.30 -3.40
CA PRO A 376 29.64 30.62 -2.96
C PRO A 376 28.87 31.74 -3.66
N GLU A 377 28.62 32.85 -2.96
CA GLU A 377 27.99 34.06 -3.52
C GLU A 377 26.49 33.97 -3.84
N LYS A 378 25.72 33.18 -3.07
CA LYS A 378 24.25 33.09 -3.15
C LYS A 378 23.75 32.61 -4.52
N VAL A 379 24.34 31.56 -5.07
CA VAL A 379 23.90 30.88 -6.31
C VAL A 379 23.67 29.38 -6.06
N GLY A 380 22.77 28.77 -6.83
CA GLY A 380 22.39 27.35 -6.70
C GLY A 380 20.88 27.09 -6.81
N HIS A 381 20.40 26.06 -6.11
CA HIS A 381 19.03 25.54 -6.16
C HIS A 381 18.48 25.27 -4.75
N MET A 382 17.21 25.59 -4.52
CA MET A 382 16.49 25.29 -3.28
C MET A 382 15.85 23.92 -3.38
N SER A 383 15.96 23.12 -2.32
CA SER A 383 15.31 21.80 -2.28
C SER A 383 13.79 21.88 -2.45
N MET A 384 13.22 20.88 -3.13
CA MET A 384 11.77 20.76 -3.26
C MET A 384 11.07 20.80 -1.90
N VAL A 385 11.67 20.19 -0.86
CA VAL A 385 11.15 20.24 0.52
C VAL A 385 11.04 21.67 1.05
N ASN A 386 12.06 22.51 0.85
CA ASN A 386 12.02 23.89 1.32
C ASN A 386 11.06 24.76 0.49
N GLN A 387 10.94 24.48 -0.81
CA GLN A 387 9.95 25.13 -1.67
C GLN A 387 8.52 24.77 -1.27
N VAL A 388 8.22 23.50 -0.95
CA VAL A 388 6.91 23.07 -0.41
C VAL A 388 6.58 23.82 0.89
N LYS A 389 7.54 23.95 1.80
CA LYS A 389 7.36 24.71 3.05
C LYS A 389 7.07 26.18 2.79
N MET A 390 7.80 26.80 1.86
CA MET A 390 7.58 28.19 1.46
C MET A 390 6.15 28.35 0.90
N CYS A 391 5.76 27.51 -0.06
CA CYS A 391 4.45 27.56 -0.70
C CYS A 391 3.30 27.32 0.29
N SER A 392 3.47 26.38 1.22
CA SER A 392 2.49 26.09 2.27
C SER A 392 2.28 27.30 3.20
N LYS A 393 3.36 27.96 3.64
CA LYS A 393 3.27 29.19 4.45
C LYS A 393 2.50 30.30 3.74
N GLU A 394 2.74 30.45 2.43
CA GLU A 394 2.08 31.46 1.60
C GLU A 394 0.70 31.00 1.06
N ARG A 395 0.20 29.85 1.53
CA ARG A 395 -1.12 29.28 1.19
C ARG A 395 -1.34 29.05 -0.31
N VAL A 396 -0.28 28.69 -1.03
CA VAL A 396 -0.37 28.28 -2.44
C VAL A 396 -1.14 26.96 -2.52
N LYS A 397 -2.14 26.88 -3.39
CA LYS A 397 -3.03 25.70 -3.47
C LYS A 397 -2.37 24.50 -4.13
N HIS A 398 -1.62 24.74 -5.20
CA HIS A 398 -1.01 23.68 -6.00
C HIS A 398 0.49 23.94 -6.17
N VAL A 399 1.29 22.91 -5.89
CA VAL A 399 2.75 22.94 -6.08
C VAL A 399 3.14 21.84 -7.06
N LYS A 400 3.92 22.21 -8.06
CA LYS A 400 4.46 21.29 -9.06
C LYS A 400 5.96 21.53 -9.18
N PHE A 401 6.69 20.49 -9.52
CA PHE A 401 8.12 20.61 -9.80
C PHE A 401 8.41 20.20 -11.23
N THR A 402 9.18 21.05 -11.90
CA THR A 402 9.82 20.81 -13.20
C THR A 402 11.33 20.88 -13.00
N HIS A 403 12.15 20.95 -14.05
CA HIS A 403 13.61 21.04 -13.93
C HIS A 403 14.16 19.93 -13.02
N VAL A 404 13.78 18.69 -13.33
CA VAL A 404 14.16 17.52 -12.53
C VAL A 404 15.63 17.21 -12.75
N GLY A 405 16.41 17.29 -11.68
CA GLY A 405 17.81 16.90 -11.64
C GLY A 405 18.01 15.43 -11.24
N HIS A 406 19.23 15.06 -10.89
CA HIS A 406 19.53 13.72 -10.39
C HIS A 406 19.14 13.54 -8.92
N LEU A 407 17.96 12.96 -8.67
CA LEU A 407 17.35 12.87 -7.34
C LEU A 407 17.81 11.68 -6.47
N TYR A 408 18.64 10.78 -7.00
CA TYR A 408 19.05 9.51 -6.36
C TYR A 408 17.87 8.60 -5.98
N GLN A 409 16.75 8.74 -6.71
CA GLN A 409 15.48 8.02 -6.53
C GLN A 409 14.79 7.93 -7.90
N THR A 410 13.99 6.89 -8.12
CA THR A 410 13.09 6.80 -9.29
C THR A 410 12.05 7.93 -9.24
N HIS A 411 11.41 8.21 -10.38
CA HIS A 411 10.38 9.23 -10.48
C HIS A 411 9.19 8.95 -9.55
N GLU A 412 8.78 7.69 -9.46
CA GLU A 412 7.69 7.25 -8.57
C GLU A 412 8.07 7.39 -7.09
N GLU A 413 9.29 7.01 -6.71
CA GLU A 413 9.79 7.23 -5.35
C GLU A 413 9.86 8.72 -4.99
N ALA A 414 10.22 9.56 -5.96
CA ALA A 414 10.30 11.01 -5.76
C ALA A 414 8.91 11.64 -5.60
N LYS A 415 7.91 11.22 -6.39
CA LYS A 415 6.49 11.60 -6.21
C LYS A 415 5.99 11.21 -4.81
N GLU A 416 6.24 9.97 -4.40
CA GLU A 416 5.79 9.48 -3.10
C GLU A 416 6.51 10.21 -1.95
N THR A 417 7.80 10.49 -2.09
CA THR A 417 8.57 11.27 -1.12
C THR A 417 7.94 12.66 -0.91
N LEU A 418 7.50 13.34 -1.98
CA LEU A 418 6.82 14.63 -1.86
C LEU A 418 5.44 14.51 -1.20
N ARG A 419 4.65 13.49 -1.55
CA ARG A 419 3.35 13.20 -0.90
C ARG A 419 3.51 12.97 0.60
N ILE A 420 4.52 12.19 0.99
CA ILE A 420 4.86 11.93 2.40
C ILE A 420 5.22 13.24 3.11
N ILE A 421 6.02 14.10 2.48
CA ILE A 421 6.45 15.36 3.09
C ILE A 421 5.29 16.34 3.23
N ALA A 422 4.44 16.43 2.21
CA ALA A 422 3.23 17.23 2.22
C ALA A 422 2.28 16.83 3.38
N ARG A 423 2.09 15.52 3.58
CA ARG A 423 1.19 14.96 4.61
C ARG A 423 1.79 14.93 6.02
N SER A 424 3.01 14.41 6.19
CA SER A 424 3.61 14.10 7.50
C SER A 424 3.84 15.33 8.39
N LYS A 425 3.94 16.50 7.77
CA LYS A 425 4.12 17.79 8.46
C LYS A 425 2.88 18.69 8.39
N GLY A 426 1.78 18.20 7.80
CA GLY A 426 0.54 18.96 7.65
C GLY A 426 0.66 20.18 6.73
N TYR A 427 1.60 20.18 5.78
CA TYR A 427 1.77 21.31 4.85
C TYR A 427 0.60 21.43 3.86
N TYR A 428 0.03 20.29 3.47
CA TYR A 428 -1.13 20.19 2.59
C TYR A 428 -2.07 19.09 3.10
N GLU A 429 -3.37 19.39 3.18
CA GLU A 429 -4.42 18.42 3.54
C GLU A 429 -4.54 17.31 2.50
N ASP A 430 -4.44 17.69 1.23
CA ASP A 430 -4.43 16.80 0.08
C ASP A 430 -2.99 16.74 -0.49
N PRO A 431 -2.24 15.65 -0.24
CA PRO A 431 -0.86 15.53 -0.69
C PRO A 431 -0.74 15.46 -2.23
N ASP A 432 -1.80 15.11 -2.97
CA ASP A 432 -1.78 15.08 -4.44
C ASP A 432 -1.71 16.50 -5.04
N LYS A 433 -1.88 17.55 -4.22
CA LYS A 433 -1.62 18.92 -4.63
C LYS A 433 -0.13 19.24 -4.79
N VAL A 434 0.77 18.35 -4.36
CA VAL A 434 2.23 18.49 -4.47
C VAL A 434 2.81 17.28 -5.22
N TYR A 435 3.35 17.46 -6.42
CA TYR A 435 4.03 16.36 -7.14
C TYR A 435 5.00 16.88 -8.21
N ILE A 436 5.81 15.98 -8.78
CA ILE A 436 6.76 16.26 -9.87
C ILE A 436 6.07 16.02 -11.21
N ALA A 437 6.04 17.02 -12.09
CA ALA A 437 5.40 16.91 -13.40
C ALA A 437 6.09 15.87 -14.31
N GLU A 438 5.30 15.27 -15.19
CA GLU A 438 5.77 14.49 -16.34
C GLU A 438 5.65 15.29 -17.64
N ASP A 439 6.48 14.93 -18.62
CA ASP A 439 6.30 15.42 -19.98
C ASP A 439 4.94 14.98 -20.53
N GLY A 440 4.17 15.94 -21.02
CA GLY A 440 2.80 15.77 -21.51
C GLY A 440 1.72 15.93 -20.43
N ASP A 441 2.07 16.21 -19.17
CA ASP A 441 1.06 16.59 -18.18
C ASP A 441 0.39 17.92 -18.59
N TYR A 442 -0.94 17.98 -18.62
CA TYR A 442 -1.65 19.21 -18.96
C TYR A 442 -2.91 19.43 -18.12
N GLY A 443 -3.21 20.70 -17.85
CA GLY A 443 -4.28 21.10 -16.96
C GLY A 443 -4.86 22.47 -17.29
N GLU A 444 -5.99 22.76 -16.65
CA GLU A 444 -6.69 24.03 -16.74
C GLU A 444 -6.85 24.61 -15.32
N LEU A 445 -6.12 25.68 -15.00
CA LEU A 445 -6.21 26.39 -13.71
C LEU A 445 -7.43 27.30 -13.71
N LEU A 446 -8.53 26.88 -13.09
CA LEU A 446 -9.83 27.54 -13.06
C LEU A 446 -9.83 28.84 -12.21
N PRO A 447 -10.81 29.75 -12.38
CA PRO A 447 -10.85 31.03 -11.65
C PRO A 447 -10.87 30.92 -10.12
N ASP A 448 -11.43 29.84 -9.60
CA ASP A 448 -11.47 29.53 -8.17
C ASP A 448 -10.12 29.00 -7.62
N GLY A 449 -9.12 28.85 -8.49
CA GLY A 449 -7.77 28.35 -8.22
C GLY A 449 -7.67 26.83 -8.11
N SER A 450 -8.72 26.09 -8.46
CA SER A 450 -8.65 24.64 -8.66
C SER A 450 -8.07 24.30 -10.04
N ILE A 451 -7.52 23.10 -10.21
CA ILE A 451 -6.98 22.63 -11.49
C ILE A 451 -7.84 21.48 -12.00
N LYS A 452 -8.33 21.61 -13.23
CA LYS A 452 -8.95 20.51 -13.98
C LYS A 452 -7.92 19.85 -14.88
N TRP A 453 -7.47 18.66 -14.50
CA TRP A 453 -6.57 17.83 -15.30
C TRP A 453 -7.33 17.21 -16.48
N LYS A 454 -6.69 17.20 -17.65
CA LYS A 454 -7.16 16.49 -18.85
C LYS A 454 -5.96 15.62 -19.25
N GLY A 455 -6.16 14.31 -19.46
CA GLY A 455 -5.05 13.38 -19.76
C GLY A 455 -4.32 12.82 -18.53
N LYS A 456 -4.25 11.49 -18.46
CA LYS A 456 -3.77 10.62 -17.36
C LYS A 456 -4.42 10.86 -15.99
N THR A 457 -5.30 9.91 -15.66
CA THR A 457 -5.82 9.55 -14.33
C THR A 457 -4.88 9.95 -13.19
N ILE A 458 -5.39 10.69 -12.21
CA ILE A 458 -4.85 10.68 -10.84
C ILE A 458 -4.60 9.20 -10.51
N GLU A 459 -3.33 8.82 -10.39
CA GLU A 459 -2.96 7.43 -10.19
C GLU A 459 -3.73 6.88 -8.99
N LYS A 460 -4.51 5.81 -9.23
CA LYS A 460 -5.10 5.02 -8.15
C LYS A 460 -3.96 4.61 -7.23
N LYS A 461 -4.03 4.97 -5.94
CA LYS A 461 -3.00 4.71 -4.92
C LYS A 461 -2.34 3.35 -5.14
N SER A 462 -1.07 3.35 -5.53
CA SER A 462 -0.25 2.15 -5.75
C SER A 462 0.06 1.44 -4.43
N PHE A 463 0.11 2.24 -3.35
CA PHE A 463 0.27 1.79 -1.98
C PHE A 463 -0.75 2.45 -1.05
N TYR A 464 -1.44 1.65 -0.25
CA TYR A 464 -2.29 2.13 0.84
C TYR A 464 -1.50 2.09 2.14
N LYS A 465 -1.50 3.19 2.89
CA LYS A 465 -0.91 3.19 4.23
C LYS A 465 -1.69 2.21 5.12
N PRO A 466 -1.05 1.17 5.69
CA PRO A 466 -1.77 0.19 6.49
C PRO A 466 -2.33 0.79 7.77
N ASN A 467 -3.52 0.32 8.16
CA ASN A 467 -4.14 0.71 9.43
C ASN A 467 -3.49 -0.05 10.59
N LYS A 468 -3.13 0.70 11.64
CA LYS A 468 -2.62 0.17 12.92
C LYS A 468 -3.75 0.20 13.95
N PRO A 469 -3.81 -0.76 14.88
CA PRO A 469 -4.81 -0.76 15.94
C PRO A 469 -4.60 0.42 16.88
N TYR A 470 -5.65 1.22 17.07
CA TYR A 470 -5.65 2.36 18.00
C TYR A 470 -5.64 1.85 19.45
N TRP A 471 -6.46 0.82 19.72
CA TRP A 471 -6.63 0.29 21.07
C TRP A 471 -5.65 -0.83 21.38
N ARG A 472 -5.32 -0.95 22.66
CA ARG A 472 -4.55 -2.04 23.22
C ARG A 472 -5.16 -2.42 24.55
N GLU A 473 -5.64 -3.66 24.62
CA GLU A 473 -6.16 -4.23 25.85
C GLU A 473 -5.33 -5.40 26.34
N PHE A 474 -5.48 -5.71 27.63
CA PHE A 474 -4.74 -6.76 28.33
C PHE A 474 -5.67 -7.85 28.86
N GLU A 475 -6.88 -7.47 29.24
CA GLU A 475 -7.92 -8.36 29.76
C GLU A 475 -8.98 -8.58 28.66
N PRO A 476 -9.23 -9.83 28.24
CA PRO A 476 -10.27 -10.13 27.25
C PRO A 476 -11.65 -9.55 27.62
N GLU A 477 -11.97 -9.50 28.91
CA GLU A 477 -13.25 -9.05 29.46
C GLU A 477 -13.47 -7.53 29.27
N LYS A 478 -12.39 -6.75 29.19
CA LYS A 478 -12.42 -5.29 29.04
C LYS A 478 -12.59 -4.83 27.59
N VAL A 479 -12.37 -5.71 26.61
CA VAL A 479 -12.43 -5.35 25.18
C VAL A 479 -13.80 -4.81 24.77
N ALA A 480 -14.87 -5.38 25.33
CA ALA A 480 -16.23 -4.92 25.04
C ALA A 480 -16.57 -3.55 25.66
N ASP A 481 -15.74 -3.06 26.59
CA ASP A 481 -15.94 -1.80 27.30
C ASP A 481 -15.23 -0.63 26.59
N ILE A 482 -14.52 -0.90 25.48
CA ILE A 482 -13.81 0.11 24.69
C ILE A 482 -14.81 1.10 24.07
N PRO A 483 -14.56 2.42 24.13
CA PRO A 483 -15.42 3.42 23.50
C PRO A 483 -15.62 3.18 22.01
N GLY A 484 -16.88 3.04 21.58
CA GLY A 484 -17.25 2.78 20.20
C GLY A 484 -17.15 1.31 19.78
N PHE A 485 -16.95 0.38 20.71
CA PHE A 485 -17.07 -1.05 20.46
C PHE A 485 -18.49 -1.43 20.01
N SER A 486 -18.59 -2.32 19.02
CA SER A 486 -19.87 -2.87 18.57
C SER A 486 -19.76 -4.32 18.12
N PHE A 487 -20.89 -5.04 18.17
CA PHE A 487 -21.03 -6.35 17.54
C PHE A 487 -21.68 -6.19 16.16
N PRO A 488 -21.38 -7.08 15.19
CA PRO A 488 -20.45 -8.20 15.29
C PRO A 488 -18.97 -7.78 15.22
N ALA A 489 -18.11 -8.54 15.90
CA ALA A 489 -16.65 -8.31 15.89
C ALA A 489 -15.91 -9.52 15.30
N LYS A 490 -14.81 -9.27 14.58
CA LYS A 490 -13.89 -10.30 14.08
C LYS A 490 -12.72 -10.43 15.06
N VAL A 491 -12.53 -11.62 15.61
CA VAL A 491 -11.37 -11.97 16.43
C VAL A 491 -10.44 -12.84 15.59
N VAL A 492 -9.25 -12.34 15.30
CA VAL A 492 -8.23 -12.99 14.45
C VAL A 492 -7.02 -13.35 15.31
N MET A 493 -6.38 -14.48 15.02
CA MET A 493 -5.04 -14.74 15.55
C MET A 493 -4.10 -13.57 15.20
N LYS A 494 -3.32 -13.11 16.17
CA LYS A 494 -2.29 -12.11 15.91
C LYS A 494 -1.01 -12.82 15.46
N ILE A 495 -0.71 -12.79 14.17
CA ILE A 495 0.43 -13.48 13.56
C ILE A 495 1.71 -12.65 13.80
N ASP A 496 2.77 -13.28 14.33
CA ASP A 496 4.07 -12.61 14.56
C ASP A 496 4.92 -12.63 13.27
N GLY A 497 4.77 -11.60 12.44
CA GLY A 497 5.49 -11.47 11.19
C GLY A 497 5.89 -10.03 10.86
N MET A 498 5.93 -9.73 9.57
CA MET A 498 6.06 -8.37 9.05
C MET A 498 4.89 -8.06 8.12
N ARG A 499 4.19 -6.96 8.37
CA ARG A 499 3.10 -6.49 7.52
C ARG A 499 3.56 -6.21 6.09
N ILE A 500 2.91 -6.83 5.11
CA ILE A 500 3.18 -6.71 3.67
C ILE A 500 1.87 -6.43 2.92
N GLN A 501 1.91 -5.43 2.05
CA GLN A 501 0.87 -5.19 1.06
C GLN A 501 1.23 -5.85 -0.27
N ILE A 502 0.27 -6.55 -0.85
CA ILE A 502 0.44 -7.28 -2.11
C ILE A 502 -0.37 -6.56 -3.19
N ASN A 503 0.26 -6.12 -4.28
CA ASN A 503 -0.41 -5.49 -5.42
C ASN A 503 -0.25 -6.37 -6.67
N THR A 504 -1.35 -6.95 -7.15
CA THR A 504 -1.33 -7.92 -8.26
C THR A 504 -1.24 -7.28 -9.64
N LYS A 505 -1.59 -5.99 -9.78
CA LYS A 505 -1.47 -5.27 -11.06
C LYS A 505 -0.05 -4.80 -11.33
N GLU A 506 0.58 -4.21 -10.32
CA GLU A 506 1.97 -3.73 -10.40
C GLU A 506 2.98 -4.85 -10.13
N LYS A 507 2.51 -6.01 -9.64
CA LYS A 507 3.34 -7.13 -9.20
C LYS A 507 4.36 -6.71 -8.13
N THR A 508 3.90 -5.99 -7.10
CA THR A 508 4.76 -5.48 -6.02
C THR A 508 4.38 -6.04 -4.65
N LEU A 509 5.39 -6.15 -3.79
CA LEU A 509 5.25 -6.53 -2.38
C LEU A 509 5.88 -5.42 -1.53
N ARG A 510 5.07 -4.70 -0.75
CA ARG A 510 5.51 -3.48 -0.06
C ARG A 510 5.36 -3.57 1.45
N SER A 511 6.38 -3.19 2.21
CA SER A 511 6.33 -3.20 3.70
C SER A 511 5.63 -1.98 4.30
N GLU A 512 5.07 -2.11 5.51
CA GLU A 512 4.22 -1.07 6.12
C GLU A 512 4.87 0.27 6.51
N ASP A 513 6.17 0.30 6.83
CA ASP A 513 6.76 1.47 7.50
C ASP A 513 6.96 2.66 6.55
N GLU A 514 7.29 2.42 5.28
CA GLU A 514 7.40 3.45 4.23
C GLU A 514 7.00 2.96 2.81
N GLY A 515 6.34 1.80 2.70
CA GLY A 515 5.97 1.24 1.40
C GLY A 515 7.12 0.65 0.61
N TYR A 516 8.27 0.39 1.25
CA TYR A 516 9.45 -0.17 0.59
C TYR A 516 9.14 -1.46 -0.16
N HIS A 517 9.58 -1.48 -1.41
CA HIS A 517 9.55 -2.63 -2.30
C HIS A 517 10.41 -3.78 -1.74
N LYS A 518 9.87 -5.01 -1.82
CA LYS A 518 10.51 -6.25 -1.32
C LYS A 518 10.61 -7.32 -2.39
N GLU A 519 10.06 -7.08 -3.59
CA GLU A 519 10.04 -8.02 -4.72
C GLU A 519 11.43 -8.49 -5.17
N ASN A 520 12.48 -7.69 -4.93
CA ASN A 520 13.86 -8.08 -5.22
C ASN A 520 14.31 -9.33 -4.45
N LYS A 521 13.65 -9.66 -3.33
CA LYS A 521 13.86 -10.88 -2.55
C LYS A 521 12.99 -12.06 -2.98
N PHE A 522 12.03 -11.83 -3.86
CA PHE A 522 10.93 -12.75 -4.11
C PHE A 522 10.82 -13.13 -5.58
N LYS A 523 11.83 -13.81 -6.14
CA LYS A 523 11.88 -14.12 -7.58
C LYS A 523 10.81 -15.13 -8.03
N LYS A 524 10.48 -16.11 -7.20
CA LYS A 524 9.44 -17.13 -7.48
C LYS A 524 8.06 -16.61 -7.11
N ILE A 525 7.94 -15.99 -5.94
CA ILE A 525 6.65 -15.54 -5.37
C ILE A 525 6.02 -14.43 -6.22
N ILE A 526 6.82 -13.55 -6.83
CA ILE A 526 6.30 -12.50 -7.72
C ILE A 526 5.61 -13.09 -8.95
N LYS A 527 6.10 -14.24 -9.47
CA LYS A 527 5.44 -14.95 -10.57
C LYS A 527 4.12 -15.59 -10.14
N GLU A 528 4.03 -15.98 -8.86
CA GLU A 528 2.83 -16.59 -8.30
C GLU A 528 1.69 -15.58 -8.10
N LEU A 529 1.97 -14.28 -8.11
CA LEU A 529 0.93 -13.24 -8.05
C LEU A 529 -0.10 -13.33 -9.17
N ASP A 530 0.26 -13.92 -10.32
CA ASP A 530 -0.66 -14.15 -11.44
C ASP A 530 -1.77 -15.17 -11.09
N LYS A 531 -1.59 -15.97 -10.03
CA LYS A 531 -2.61 -16.88 -9.50
C LYS A 531 -3.62 -16.17 -8.60
N LEU A 532 -3.33 -14.94 -8.17
CA LEU A 532 -4.27 -14.10 -7.41
C LEU A 532 -5.12 -13.24 -8.36
N PRO A 533 -6.30 -12.76 -7.93
CA PRO A 533 -7.14 -11.90 -8.75
C PRO A 533 -6.41 -10.64 -9.23
N TYR A 534 -6.33 -10.45 -10.55
CA TYR A 534 -5.71 -9.27 -11.17
C TYR A 534 -6.35 -7.95 -10.69
N ASP A 535 -5.56 -6.88 -10.67
CA ASP A 535 -5.94 -5.54 -10.19
C ASP A 535 -6.53 -5.53 -8.77
N SER A 536 -5.87 -6.25 -7.87
CA SER A 536 -6.23 -6.34 -6.46
C SER A 536 -5.07 -5.92 -5.56
N VAL A 537 -5.42 -5.38 -4.39
CA VAL A 537 -4.46 -5.01 -3.35
C VAL A 537 -4.88 -5.68 -2.04
N PHE A 538 -4.05 -6.58 -1.55
CA PHE A 538 -4.28 -7.36 -0.33
C PHE A 538 -3.36 -6.90 0.80
N ASP A 539 -3.86 -7.03 2.03
CA ASP A 539 -3.11 -6.76 3.25
C ASP A 539 -2.80 -8.10 3.93
N ALA A 540 -1.52 -8.37 4.14
CA ALA A 540 -1.02 -9.67 4.58
C ALA A 540 0.08 -9.56 5.63
N GLU A 541 0.26 -10.63 6.42
CA GLU A 541 1.39 -10.78 7.31
C GLU A 541 2.41 -11.72 6.66
N GLY A 542 3.58 -11.19 6.33
CA GLY A 542 4.71 -11.96 5.83
C GLY A 542 5.41 -12.70 6.96
N ILE A 543 5.51 -14.02 6.83
CA ILE A 543 6.08 -14.93 7.82
C ILE A 543 7.06 -15.90 7.16
N MET A 544 7.90 -16.52 7.98
CA MET A 544 8.75 -17.64 7.55
C MET A 544 8.39 -18.88 8.36
N VAL A 545 8.38 -20.04 7.71
CA VAL A 545 8.16 -21.33 8.36
C VAL A 545 9.43 -22.18 8.38
N SER A 546 9.52 -23.11 9.32
CA SER A 546 10.52 -24.18 9.32
C SER A 546 10.26 -25.17 8.19
N GLU A 547 11.20 -26.10 7.96
CA GLU A 547 11.00 -27.17 6.97
C GLU A 547 9.83 -28.11 7.35
N ASP A 548 9.54 -28.23 8.65
CA ASP A 548 8.41 -29.00 9.18
C ASP A 548 7.08 -28.21 9.16
N GLY A 549 7.10 -26.97 8.65
CA GLY A 549 5.93 -26.10 8.54
C GLY A 549 5.58 -25.31 9.81
N GLU A 550 6.44 -25.32 10.83
CA GLU A 550 6.24 -24.53 12.05
C GLU A 550 6.58 -23.06 11.85
N LEU A 551 5.85 -22.16 12.50
CA LEU A 551 6.11 -20.71 12.40
C LEU A 551 7.45 -20.35 13.07
N LEU A 552 8.29 -19.60 12.35
CA LEU A 552 9.48 -19.00 12.89
C LEU A 552 9.17 -17.59 13.42
N HIS A 553 10.00 -17.15 14.36
CA HIS A 553 9.94 -15.80 14.91
C HIS A 553 10.07 -14.73 13.81
N ARG A 554 9.37 -13.60 13.93
CA ARG A 554 9.34 -12.54 12.90
C ARG A 554 10.73 -12.09 12.39
N THR A 555 11.74 -12.14 13.26
CA THR A 555 13.13 -11.78 12.91
C THR A 555 13.71 -12.63 11.79
N SER A 556 13.25 -13.87 11.62
CA SER A 556 13.70 -14.75 10.53
C SER A 556 13.23 -14.23 9.17
N PHE A 557 11.95 -13.83 9.08
CA PHE A 557 11.41 -13.19 7.88
C PHE A 557 12.05 -11.81 7.64
N ILE A 558 12.09 -10.95 8.66
CA ILE A 558 12.65 -9.60 8.59
C ILE A 558 14.14 -9.64 8.16
N GLY A 559 14.92 -10.54 8.74
CA GLY A 559 16.34 -10.69 8.43
C GLY A 559 16.58 -11.12 6.98
N TYR A 560 15.69 -11.93 6.40
CA TYR A 560 15.76 -12.29 5.00
C TYR A 560 15.36 -11.14 4.06
N VAL A 561 14.18 -10.57 4.28
CA VAL A 561 13.63 -9.54 3.38
C VAL A 561 14.45 -8.24 3.38
N ASN A 562 15.20 -7.97 4.45
CA ASN A 562 16.12 -6.84 4.54
C ASN A 562 17.60 -7.23 4.34
N GLY A 563 17.89 -8.51 4.06
CA GLY A 563 19.24 -8.98 3.77
C GLY A 563 19.79 -8.43 2.46
N LYS A 564 21.07 -8.66 2.16
CA LYS A 564 21.69 -8.24 0.88
C LYS A 564 21.44 -9.25 -0.24
N ASP A 565 21.55 -10.53 0.07
CA ASP A 565 21.51 -11.60 -0.93
C ASP A 565 20.12 -12.19 -1.13
N TYR A 566 19.91 -12.79 -2.31
CA TYR A 566 18.73 -13.59 -2.62
C TYR A 566 19.03 -15.07 -2.32
N GLU A 567 18.20 -15.70 -1.51
CA GLU A 567 18.37 -17.09 -1.08
C GLU A 567 17.08 -17.89 -1.40
N PRO A 568 17.10 -18.78 -2.42
CA PRO A 568 15.92 -19.54 -2.85
C PRO A 568 15.28 -20.39 -1.72
N ASP A 569 16.10 -21.06 -0.90
CA ASP A 569 15.64 -21.89 0.22
C ASP A 569 14.90 -21.08 1.30
N LYS A 570 15.21 -19.77 1.42
CA LYS A 570 14.49 -18.87 2.35
C LYS A 570 13.20 -18.34 1.72
N GLU A 571 13.19 -18.09 0.41
CA GLU A 571 11.97 -17.73 -0.33
C GLU A 571 10.92 -18.84 -0.22
N ASP A 572 11.31 -20.09 -0.47
CA ASP A 572 10.39 -21.26 -0.47
C ASP A 572 9.70 -21.47 0.90
N ARG A 573 10.29 -20.91 1.97
CA ARG A 573 9.78 -20.95 3.35
C ARG A 573 8.97 -19.72 3.74
N CYS A 574 8.84 -18.73 2.87
CA CYS A 574 8.04 -17.54 3.13
C CYS A 574 6.56 -17.82 2.89
N ARG A 575 5.67 -17.31 3.74
CA ARG A 575 4.22 -17.31 3.49
C ARG A 575 3.68 -15.91 3.74
N PHE A 576 2.64 -15.54 3.00
CA PHE A 576 1.93 -14.28 3.16
C PHE A 576 0.49 -14.57 3.59
N MET A 577 0.21 -14.29 4.85
CA MET A 577 -1.07 -14.57 5.48
C MET A 577 -2.03 -13.39 5.25
N ILE A 578 -2.83 -13.47 4.19
CA ILE A 578 -3.78 -12.43 3.77
C ILE A 578 -4.97 -12.38 4.73
N PHE A 579 -5.19 -11.25 5.39
CA PHE A 579 -6.29 -11.07 6.36
C PHE A 579 -7.24 -9.91 6.00
N ASP A 580 -6.91 -9.07 5.03
CA ASP A 580 -7.79 -7.99 4.51
C ASP A 580 -7.53 -7.67 3.03
N VAL A 581 -8.42 -6.88 2.43
CA VAL A 581 -8.35 -6.45 1.02
C VAL A 581 -8.71 -4.96 0.90
N TYR A 582 -7.92 -4.20 0.15
CA TYR A 582 -8.12 -2.77 -0.08
C TYR A 582 -8.67 -2.48 -1.48
N ARG A 583 -8.28 -3.30 -2.46
CA ARG A 583 -8.79 -3.24 -3.84
C ARG A 583 -9.05 -4.66 -4.33
N TYR A 584 -10.12 -4.85 -5.08
CA TYR A 584 -10.44 -6.14 -5.67
C TYR A 584 -10.92 -5.96 -7.11
N LYS A 585 -10.21 -6.57 -8.07
CA LYS A 585 -10.54 -6.52 -9.51
C LYS A 585 -10.83 -5.09 -10.02
N GLY A 586 -9.95 -4.16 -9.68
CA GLY A 586 -10.00 -2.75 -10.09
C GLY A 586 -10.95 -1.85 -9.29
N LYS A 587 -11.77 -2.42 -8.38
CA LYS A 587 -12.69 -1.70 -7.49
C LYS A 587 -12.03 -1.43 -6.14
N ASP A 588 -12.06 -0.19 -5.70
CA ASP A 588 -11.65 0.19 -4.34
C ASP A 588 -12.72 -0.25 -3.34
N VAL A 589 -12.32 -0.99 -2.32
CA VAL A 589 -13.21 -1.59 -1.32
C VAL A 589 -12.86 -1.15 0.10
N VAL A 590 -11.97 -0.17 0.28
CA VAL A 590 -11.59 0.34 1.61
C VAL A 590 -12.78 0.90 2.39
N ASN A 591 -13.78 1.41 1.67
CA ASN A 591 -15.00 1.98 2.23
C ASN A 591 -16.08 0.94 2.57
N LEU A 592 -15.85 -0.34 2.31
CA LEU A 592 -16.78 -1.41 2.69
C LEU A 592 -16.57 -1.80 4.16
N PRO A 593 -17.63 -2.23 4.88
CA PRO A 593 -17.51 -2.89 6.16
C PRO A 593 -16.63 -4.15 6.09
N PHE A 594 -16.02 -4.56 7.21
CA PHE A 594 -15.10 -5.71 7.20
C PHE A 594 -15.78 -7.00 6.72
N GLN A 595 -17.07 -7.18 7.01
CA GLN A 595 -17.83 -8.39 6.63
C GLN A 595 -17.90 -8.55 5.10
N GLU A 596 -18.19 -7.47 4.38
CA GLU A 596 -18.21 -7.49 2.91
C GLU A 596 -16.82 -7.78 2.34
N ARG A 597 -15.76 -7.26 2.98
CA ARG A 597 -14.37 -7.56 2.59
C ARG A 597 -14.00 -9.01 2.88
N LEU A 598 -14.54 -9.63 3.93
CA LEU A 598 -14.40 -11.06 4.18
C LEU A 598 -15.08 -11.90 3.11
N GLU A 599 -16.27 -11.51 2.64
CA GLU A 599 -16.95 -12.20 1.52
C GLU A 599 -16.14 -12.12 0.22
N ILE A 600 -15.37 -11.04 0.03
CA ILE A 600 -14.39 -10.96 -1.06
C ILE A 600 -13.24 -11.95 -0.83
N LEU A 601 -12.63 -11.96 0.37
CA LEU A 601 -11.51 -12.86 0.69
C LEU A 601 -11.89 -14.34 0.60
N LYS A 602 -13.13 -14.72 0.94
CA LYS A 602 -13.63 -16.09 0.80
C LYS A 602 -13.50 -16.62 -0.64
N LYS A 603 -13.60 -15.73 -1.64
CA LYS A 603 -13.49 -16.06 -3.07
C LYS A 603 -12.05 -16.20 -3.57
N VAL A 604 -11.06 -15.77 -2.79
CA VAL A 604 -9.64 -15.87 -3.14
C VAL A 604 -9.15 -17.26 -2.77
N LYS A 605 -8.50 -17.96 -3.71
CA LYS A 605 -7.91 -19.29 -3.48
C LYS A 605 -6.53 -19.16 -2.85
N ASP A 606 -6.19 -20.11 -2.00
CA ASP A 606 -4.83 -20.23 -1.47
C ASP A 606 -3.88 -20.69 -2.59
N THR A 607 -2.64 -20.26 -2.49
CA THR A 607 -1.55 -20.70 -3.36
C THR A 607 -0.43 -21.31 -2.50
N GLU A 608 0.74 -21.63 -3.05
CA GLU A 608 1.87 -22.13 -2.26
C GLU A 608 2.31 -21.10 -1.20
N HIS A 609 2.52 -19.85 -1.61
CA HIS A 609 3.02 -18.80 -0.72
C HIS A 609 1.94 -17.86 -0.17
N PHE A 610 0.84 -17.63 -0.89
CA PHE A 610 -0.25 -16.76 -0.45
C PHE A 610 -1.35 -17.58 0.22
N LYS A 611 -1.61 -17.31 1.51
CA LYS A 611 -2.58 -18.04 2.33
C LYS A 611 -3.64 -17.08 2.84
N VAL A 612 -4.91 -17.34 2.54
CA VAL A 612 -6.00 -16.47 3.01
C VAL A 612 -6.47 -16.95 4.37
N LEU A 613 -6.64 -16.03 5.33
CA LEU A 613 -7.21 -16.38 6.62
C LEU A 613 -8.65 -16.87 6.46
N ARG A 614 -8.94 -18.02 7.07
CA ARG A 614 -10.24 -18.70 7.06
C ARG A 614 -10.91 -18.69 8.43
N GLU A 615 -12.24 -18.57 8.44
CA GLU A 615 -13.07 -18.65 9.65
C GLU A 615 -12.95 -20.04 10.29
N GLY A 616 -13.01 -20.10 11.62
CA GLY A 616 -12.85 -21.34 12.39
C GLY A 616 -11.40 -21.84 12.52
N LYS A 617 -10.53 -21.50 11.55
CA LYS A 617 -9.10 -21.85 11.57
C LYS A 617 -8.21 -20.72 12.08
N HIS A 618 -8.46 -19.49 11.64
CA HIS A 618 -7.61 -18.33 11.95
C HIS A 618 -8.36 -17.15 12.57
N TYR A 619 -9.67 -17.07 12.36
CA TYR A 619 -10.52 -16.07 12.99
C TYR A 619 -11.91 -16.62 13.33
N ARG A 620 -12.63 -15.91 14.20
CA ARG A 620 -14.05 -16.13 14.48
C ARG A 620 -14.80 -14.81 14.46
N ILE A 621 -16.03 -14.83 13.98
CA ILE A 621 -16.97 -13.70 14.10
C ILE A 621 -17.81 -13.94 15.35
N VAL A 622 -17.87 -12.94 16.23
CA VAL A 622 -18.60 -13.01 17.50
C VAL A 622 -19.69 -11.94 17.55
N LYS A 623 -20.80 -12.28 18.21
CA LYS A 623 -21.98 -11.42 18.34
C LYS A 623 -22.34 -11.11 19.80
N SER A 624 -21.60 -11.66 20.77
CA SER A 624 -21.86 -11.52 22.20
C SER A 624 -20.56 -11.35 22.98
N LYS A 625 -20.62 -10.72 24.16
CA LYS A 625 -19.46 -10.56 25.06
C LYS A 625 -18.89 -11.90 25.55
N PRO A 626 -19.71 -12.92 25.94
CA PRO A 626 -19.19 -14.24 26.28
C PRO A 626 -18.42 -14.91 25.13
N ASP A 627 -18.94 -14.83 23.90
CA ASP A 627 -18.27 -15.42 22.74
C ASP A 627 -16.99 -14.67 22.36
N LEU A 628 -16.97 -13.34 22.55
CA LEU A 628 -15.78 -12.51 22.38
C LEU A 628 -14.63 -12.99 23.28
N VAL A 629 -14.89 -13.15 24.58
CA VAL A 629 -13.87 -13.61 25.54
C VAL A 629 -13.35 -15.01 25.17
N LYS A 630 -14.26 -15.94 24.83
CA LYS A 630 -13.89 -17.30 24.38
C LYS A 630 -13.06 -17.26 23.09
N ALA A 631 -13.43 -16.42 22.13
CA ALA A 631 -12.72 -16.29 20.87
C ALA A 631 -11.34 -15.64 21.04
N ILE A 632 -11.19 -14.66 21.95
CA ILE A 632 -9.89 -14.03 22.25
C ILE A 632 -8.94 -15.07 22.87
N LYS A 633 -9.42 -15.87 23.84
CA LYS A 633 -8.63 -16.95 24.46
C LYS A 633 -8.20 -17.97 23.41
N TRP A 634 -9.16 -18.47 22.62
CA TRP A 634 -8.89 -19.38 21.51
C TRP A 634 -7.85 -18.82 20.52
N ALA A 635 -8.04 -17.59 20.04
CA ALA A 635 -7.15 -16.99 19.05
C ALA A 635 -5.72 -16.80 19.60
N SER A 636 -5.60 -16.43 20.88
CA SER A 636 -4.32 -16.24 21.57
C SER A 636 -3.57 -17.55 21.85
N GLU A 637 -4.29 -18.68 21.87
CA GLU A 637 -3.73 -20.02 22.09
C GLU A 637 -3.36 -20.74 20.78
N LEU A 638 -3.75 -20.21 19.62
CA LEU A 638 -3.39 -20.78 18.34
C LEU A 638 -1.85 -20.79 18.15
N PRO A 639 -1.29 -21.88 17.59
CA PRO A 639 0.14 -21.98 17.31
C PRO A 639 0.66 -20.77 16.51
N GLY A 640 1.73 -20.15 17.02
CA GLY A 640 2.37 -18.97 16.42
C GLY A 640 1.57 -17.67 16.50
N SER A 641 0.54 -17.62 17.35
CA SER A 641 -0.11 -16.36 17.69
C SER A 641 0.57 -15.65 18.86
N GLU A 642 0.85 -14.35 18.71
CA GLU A 642 1.33 -13.48 19.81
C GLU A 642 0.19 -12.92 20.68
N GLY A 643 -1.07 -13.28 20.37
CA GLY A 643 -2.28 -12.81 21.05
C GLY A 643 -3.46 -12.72 20.09
N ALA A 644 -4.33 -11.73 20.23
CA ALA A 644 -5.50 -11.57 19.37
C ALA A 644 -5.58 -10.17 18.75
N MET A 645 -6.07 -10.11 17.52
CA MET A 645 -6.55 -8.89 16.87
C MET A 645 -8.06 -8.89 16.91
N ILE A 646 -8.66 -7.85 17.48
CA ILE A 646 -10.10 -7.67 17.55
C ILE A 646 -10.46 -6.49 16.65
N ILE A 647 -11.35 -6.71 15.71
CA ILE A 647 -11.79 -5.73 14.72
C ILE A 647 -13.31 -5.66 14.78
N TRP A 648 -13.84 -4.52 15.23
CA TRP A 648 -15.26 -4.20 15.13
C TRP A 648 -15.48 -3.08 14.12
N ASP A 649 -16.72 -2.67 13.97
CA ASP A 649 -17.25 -1.79 12.93
C ASP A 649 -16.48 -0.47 12.66
N LYS A 650 -15.80 -0.37 11.50
CA LYS A 650 -16.08 0.53 10.34
C LYS A 650 -14.93 0.48 9.33
N LYS A 651 -15.15 1.12 8.18
CA LYS A 651 -14.28 1.27 6.99
C LYS A 651 -12.79 1.35 7.31
N ILE A 652 -11.94 0.99 6.35
CA ILE A 652 -10.51 1.27 6.48
C ILE A 652 -10.33 2.80 6.46
N GLU A 653 -9.87 3.35 7.58
CA GLU A 653 -9.52 4.77 7.73
C GLU A 653 -8.40 5.14 6.75
N THR A 654 -8.70 5.97 5.75
CA THR A 654 -7.71 6.40 4.74
C THR A 654 -7.00 7.70 5.14
N ALA A 655 -7.62 8.50 6.02
CA ALA A 655 -7.11 9.78 6.49
C ALA A 655 -6.04 9.64 7.60
N THR A 656 -6.06 8.54 8.36
CA THR A 656 -5.12 8.27 9.45
C THR A 656 -4.55 6.85 9.34
N ASN A 657 -3.45 6.55 10.03
CA ASN A 657 -2.94 5.18 10.13
C ASN A 657 -3.38 4.47 11.40
N GLN A 658 -4.29 5.04 12.19
CA GLN A 658 -4.78 4.44 13.43
C GLN A 658 -6.27 4.18 13.32
N ASN A 659 -6.66 2.91 13.34
CA ASN A 659 -8.06 2.53 13.25
C ASN A 659 -8.65 2.38 14.66
N LYS A 660 -9.61 3.25 14.98
CA LYS A 660 -10.35 3.26 16.26
C LYS A 660 -11.24 2.04 16.46
N ALA A 661 -11.49 1.26 15.42
CA ALA A 661 -12.27 0.03 15.50
C ALA A 661 -11.39 -1.23 15.63
N TRP A 662 -10.07 -1.05 15.79
CA TRP A 662 -9.10 -2.14 15.88
C TRP A 662 -8.41 -2.11 17.25
N CYS A 663 -8.46 -3.25 17.94
CA CYS A 663 -7.76 -3.51 19.19
C CYS A 663 -6.80 -4.68 19.02
N LYS A 664 -5.66 -4.59 19.69
CA LYS A 664 -4.75 -5.74 19.86
C LYS A 664 -4.66 -6.13 21.33
N LEU A 665 -4.63 -7.43 21.56
CA LEU A 665 -4.32 -8.03 22.86
C LEU A 665 -3.08 -8.90 22.67
N LYS A 666 -2.08 -8.74 23.53
CA LYS A 666 -0.82 -9.51 23.49
C LYS A 666 -0.78 -10.49 24.65
N LYS A 667 -0.23 -11.68 24.41
CA LYS A 667 0.09 -12.63 25.47
C LYS A 667 1.32 -12.13 26.21
N TYR A 668 1.20 -11.94 27.52
CA TYR A 668 2.28 -11.52 28.39
C TYR A 668 2.77 -12.68 29.25
N LYS A 669 4.08 -12.69 29.50
CA LYS A 669 4.80 -13.62 30.38
C LYS A 669 5.21 -12.84 31.61
N GLU A 670 4.80 -13.33 32.77
CA GLU A 670 5.11 -12.74 34.07
C GLU A 670 6.47 -13.24 34.57
N ILE A 671 7.27 -12.34 35.13
CA ILE A 671 8.59 -12.62 35.70
C ILE A 671 8.80 -11.74 36.93
N ASP A 672 9.09 -12.34 38.06
CA ASP A 672 9.50 -11.62 39.26
C ASP A 672 11.01 -11.30 39.16
N CYS A 673 11.32 -10.02 39.04
CA CYS A 673 12.64 -9.51 38.72
C CYS A 673 13.27 -8.75 39.90
N LEU A 674 14.57 -8.92 40.09
CA LEU A 674 15.37 -8.11 41.01
C LEU A 674 15.62 -6.73 40.40
N VAL A 675 15.35 -5.68 41.16
CA VAL A 675 15.75 -4.31 40.80
C VAL A 675 17.25 -4.15 41.05
N VAL A 676 18.01 -4.05 39.96
CA VAL A 676 19.46 -3.85 39.99
C VAL A 676 19.79 -2.37 40.17
N ASP A 677 19.04 -1.50 39.51
CA ASP A 677 19.21 -0.05 39.55
C ASP A 677 17.93 0.63 39.06
N ARG A 678 17.80 1.94 39.30
CA ARG A 678 16.64 2.75 38.91
C ARG A 678 17.05 4.15 38.49
N THR A 679 16.38 4.68 37.47
CA THR A 679 16.64 6.03 36.94
C THR A 679 15.33 6.76 36.64
N HIS A 680 15.38 8.10 36.61
CA HIS A 680 14.27 8.91 36.11
C HIS A 680 14.41 9.14 34.60
N PRO A 681 13.33 8.96 33.81
CA PRO A 681 13.34 9.36 32.41
C PRO A 681 13.34 10.90 32.30
N LYS A 682 13.93 11.42 31.23
CA LYS A 682 14.05 12.85 30.97
C LYS A 682 13.01 13.35 29.97
N HIS A 683 12.51 14.58 30.14
CA HIS A 683 11.70 15.27 29.14
C HIS A 683 12.49 15.43 27.83
N LYS A 684 11.86 15.15 26.69
CA LYS A 684 12.53 15.25 25.37
C LYS A 684 12.92 16.68 25.00
N ASP A 685 12.11 17.65 25.42
CA ASP A 685 12.28 19.05 25.01
C ASP A 685 13.16 19.83 26.02
N THR A 686 13.06 19.54 27.31
CA THR A 686 13.78 20.27 28.38
C THR A 686 14.99 19.52 28.92
N GLY A 687 15.08 18.20 28.73
CA GLY A 687 16.15 17.37 29.30
C GLY A 687 16.04 17.11 30.82
N GLU A 688 15.03 17.68 31.49
CA GLU A 688 14.81 17.55 32.93
C GLU A 688 14.23 16.18 33.31
N GLU A 689 14.60 15.67 34.48
CA GLU A 689 14.10 14.40 35.00
C GLU A 689 12.64 14.49 35.45
N ILE A 690 11.84 13.49 35.06
CA ILE A 690 10.46 13.34 35.50
C ILE A 690 10.47 12.58 36.83
N LYS A 691 10.61 13.30 37.94
CA LYS A 691 10.79 12.74 39.30
C LYS A 691 9.71 11.76 39.75
N THR A 692 8.52 11.78 39.16
CA THR A 692 7.41 10.88 39.51
C THR A 692 7.39 9.58 38.71
N VAL A 693 8.35 9.37 37.80
CA VAL A 693 8.37 8.24 36.87
C VAL A 693 9.72 7.53 36.97
N TRP A 694 9.70 6.20 36.98
CA TRP A 694 10.86 5.35 37.14
C TRP A 694 11.09 4.47 35.91
N ASN A 695 12.36 4.23 35.62
CA ASN A 695 12.85 3.22 34.70
C ASN A 695 13.78 2.26 35.47
N TYR A 696 13.40 0.98 35.57
CA TYR A 696 14.14 -0.01 36.36
C TYR A 696 15.04 -0.87 35.49
N MET A 697 16.26 -1.12 35.98
CA MET A 697 17.19 -2.10 35.45
C MET A 697 16.98 -3.41 36.20
N ILE A 698 16.65 -4.49 35.48
CA ILE A 698 16.12 -5.71 36.07
C ILE A 698 16.97 -6.94 35.77
N ALA A 699 17.02 -7.86 36.73
CA ALA A 699 17.70 -9.16 36.61
C ALA A 699 16.89 -10.31 37.19
N ALA A 700 17.17 -11.54 36.76
CA ALA A 700 16.59 -12.77 37.30
C ALA A 700 17.68 -13.86 37.46
N GLY A 701 17.41 -14.88 38.26
CA GLY A 701 18.37 -15.92 38.65
C GLY A 701 18.47 -16.10 40.17
N PRO A 702 19.65 -16.48 40.71
CA PRO A 702 20.96 -16.51 40.06
C PRO A 702 21.20 -17.73 39.18
N TYR A 703 22.23 -17.67 38.33
CA TYR A 703 22.85 -18.85 37.71
C TYR A 703 23.47 -19.75 38.77
N THR A 704 23.42 -21.06 38.55
CA THR A 704 23.94 -22.08 39.45
C THR A 704 24.99 -22.97 38.76
N GLY A 705 25.86 -23.59 39.56
CA GLY A 705 26.87 -24.55 39.10
C GLY A 705 27.77 -24.03 37.97
N ARG A 706 28.06 -24.91 37.00
CA ARG A 706 28.91 -24.63 35.83
C ARG A 706 28.49 -23.37 35.07
N CYS A 707 27.19 -23.07 34.99
CA CYS A 707 26.72 -21.92 34.24
C CYS A 707 26.98 -20.57 34.95
N ALA A 708 27.16 -20.55 36.27
CA ALA A 708 27.56 -19.32 36.96
C ALA A 708 28.99 -18.90 36.56
N GLU A 709 29.92 -19.85 36.49
CA GLU A 709 31.30 -19.63 36.07
C GLU A 709 31.39 -19.24 34.59
N ILE A 710 30.67 -19.95 33.73
CA ILE A 710 30.64 -19.66 32.29
C ILE A 710 30.03 -18.29 32.02
N ALA A 711 28.93 -17.94 32.69
CA ALA A 711 28.31 -16.63 32.53
C ALA A 711 29.26 -15.53 32.97
N LYS A 712 29.95 -15.69 34.12
CA LYS A 712 30.93 -14.73 34.62
C LYS A 712 32.10 -14.51 33.64
N LYS A 713 32.56 -15.59 32.98
CA LYS A 713 33.76 -15.55 32.13
C LYS A 713 33.48 -15.18 30.66
N TYR A 714 32.33 -15.59 30.13
CA TYR A 714 32.07 -15.58 28.68
C TYR A 714 30.77 -14.87 28.28
N ALA A 715 29.88 -14.51 29.21
CA ALA A 715 28.68 -13.77 28.81
C ALA A 715 29.05 -12.40 28.21
N PRO A 716 28.31 -11.93 27.18
CA PRO A 716 28.56 -10.61 26.61
C PRO A 716 28.46 -9.49 27.66
N LYS A 717 29.27 -8.44 27.49
CA LYS A 717 29.31 -7.29 28.40
C LYS A 717 27.90 -6.73 28.63
N GLY A 718 27.52 -6.56 29.90
CA GLY A 718 26.21 -6.05 30.30
C GLY A 718 25.05 -7.05 30.19
N LYS A 719 25.32 -8.36 30.10
CA LYS A 719 24.28 -9.42 30.12
C LYS A 719 24.18 -10.18 31.44
N ILE A 720 25.05 -9.85 32.39
CA ILE A 720 25.03 -10.42 33.74
C ILE A 720 25.18 -9.32 34.78
N VAL A 721 24.72 -9.60 36.00
CA VAL A 721 24.94 -8.77 37.19
C VAL A 721 25.53 -9.65 38.27
N ILE A 722 26.60 -9.19 38.92
CA ILE A 722 27.27 -9.91 40.02
C ILE A 722 26.96 -9.18 41.30
N LYS A 723 26.43 -9.88 42.32
CA LYS A 723 26.13 -9.33 43.64
C LYS A 723 26.87 -10.14 44.70
N SER A 724 27.62 -9.46 45.57
CA SER A 724 28.24 -10.07 46.75
C SER A 724 27.22 -10.20 47.88
N GLU A 725 27.26 -11.32 48.61
CA GLU A 725 26.58 -11.42 49.91
C GLU A 725 27.42 -10.70 50.96
N SER A 726 27.14 -9.42 51.20
CA SER A 726 27.62 -8.69 52.38
C SER A 726 26.58 -7.61 52.73
N LYS A 727 26.23 -7.53 54.02
CA LYS A 727 25.31 -6.53 54.60
C LYS A 727 25.72 -5.11 54.16
N ALA A 728 24.72 -4.34 53.70
CA ALA A 728 24.73 -2.89 53.48
C ALA A 728 25.99 -2.27 52.81
N LEU A 729 25.86 -1.85 51.55
CA LEU A 729 26.85 -0.98 50.90
C LEU A 729 26.31 0.46 50.76
N PRO A 730 27.05 1.48 51.23
CA PRO A 730 26.73 2.89 51.03
C PRO A 730 27.05 3.34 49.58
N ALA A 731 26.54 4.53 49.25
CA ALA A 731 26.53 5.14 47.92
C ALA A 731 27.91 5.21 47.22
N MET A 732 27.94 4.88 45.92
CA MET A 732 29.12 4.89 45.04
C MET A 732 29.67 6.30 44.76
N LYS A 733 31.01 6.43 44.76
CA LYS A 733 31.80 7.44 44.03
C LYS A 733 32.69 6.75 42.97
N GLY A 734 32.81 7.38 41.79
CA GLY A 734 33.92 7.31 40.81
C GLY A 734 34.31 5.97 40.16
N PHE A 735 34.24 5.89 38.82
CA PHE A 735 34.29 4.62 38.06
C PHE A 735 35.69 4.17 37.56
N ASP A 736 36.76 4.95 37.75
CA ASP A 736 38.02 4.68 37.03
C ASP A 736 39.25 4.35 37.91
N GLU A 737 39.28 4.60 39.22
CA GLU A 737 40.47 4.32 40.07
C GLU A 737 40.47 2.95 40.80
N ILE A 738 39.34 2.24 40.83
CA ILE A 738 39.20 0.96 41.57
C ILE A 738 39.60 -0.26 40.72
N LYS A 739 39.84 -0.05 39.42
CA LYS A 739 39.86 -1.12 38.42
C LYS A 739 41.21 -1.80 38.23
N GLU A 740 42.31 -1.19 38.69
CA GLU A 740 43.67 -1.73 38.51
C GLU A 740 44.32 -2.24 39.80
N SER A 741 43.95 -1.76 40.99
CA SER A 741 44.71 -2.09 42.21
C SER A 741 44.21 -3.32 43.01
N PHE A 742 43.00 -3.82 42.75
CA PHE A 742 42.42 -4.90 43.58
C PHE A 742 42.43 -6.29 42.92
N LEU A 743 42.56 -6.37 41.59
CA LEU A 743 42.50 -7.63 40.85
C LEU A 743 43.85 -8.37 40.76
N GLU A 744 44.96 -7.74 41.13
CA GLU A 744 46.30 -8.35 41.11
C GLU A 744 46.77 -8.87 42.48
N ALA A 745 46.19 -8.45 43.60
CA ALA A 745 46.88 -8.63 44.88
C ALA A 745 46.77 -10.04 45.50
N GLN A 746 45.67 -10.79 45.38
CA GLN A 746 45.55 -12.05 46.16
C GLN A 746 44.65 -13.08 45.50
N GLY A 747 45.21 -14.03 44.75
CA GLY A 747 44.52 -15.18 44.18
C GLY A 747 43.70 -16.00 45.19
N VAL A 748 42.49 -15.53 45.51
CA VAL A 748 41.54 -16.15 46.44
C VAL A 748 40.16 -16.18 45.78
N ILE A 749 39.60 -17.38 45.70
CA ILE A 749 38.23 -17.66 45.28
C ILE A 749 37.27 -16.92 46.23
N ILE A 750 36.54 -15.92 45.73
CA ILE A 750 35.47 -15.27 46.51
C ILE A 750 34.25 -16.19 46.52
N LYS A 751 34.15 -17.06 47.54
CA LYS A 751 32.90 -17.74 47.92
C LYS A 751 31.87 -16.67 48.34
N GLY A 752 30.71 -16.63 47.67
CA GLY A 752 29.58 -15.77 48.06
C GLY A 752 29.10 -14.74 47.01
N GLN A 753 29.63 -14.73 45.78
CA GLN A 753 29.10 -13.90 44.69
C GLN A 753 28.03 -14.64 43.87
N LYS A 754 26.79 -14.14 43.87
CA LYS A 754 25.72 -14.64 43.01
C LYS A 754 25.73 -13.90 41.67
N VAL A 755 25.67 -14.67 40.58
CA VAL A 755 25.62 -14.15 39.20
C VAL A 755 24.17 -14.22 38.71
N TYR A 756 23.59 -13.11 38.29
CA TYR A 756 22.22 -13.00 37.80
C TYR A 756 22.20 -12.70 36.29
N ALA A 757 21.16 -13.13 35.60
CA ALA A 757 20.87 -12.78 34.21
C ALA A 757 20.32 -11.36 34.14
N TYR A 758 21.03 -10.45 33.48
CA TYR A 758 20.52 -9.10 33.25
C TYR A 758 19.51 -9.11 32.11
N LEU A 759 18.27 -8.72 32.39
CA LEU A 759 17.17 -8.80 31.43
C LEU A 759 17.00 -7.52 30.61
N GLY A 760 17.39 -6.37 31.16
CA GLY A 760 17.31 -5.06 30.50
C GLY A 760 16.64 -3.99 31.36
N ARG A 761 16.09 -2.99 30.68
CA ARG A 761 15.36 -1.87 31.29
C ARG A 761 13.86 -2.04 31.12
N THR A 762 13.08 -1.73 32.15
CA THR A 762 11.60 -1.69 32.08
C THR A 762 11.12 -0.53 31.22
N PHE A 763 9.84 -0.50 30.88
CA PHE A 763 9.17 0.73 30.49
C PHE A 763 8.96 1.62 31.71
N ASN A 764 8.73 2.90 31.44
CA ASN A 764 8.46 3.92 32.43
C ASN A 764 7.22 3.56 33.27
N THR A 765 7.33 3.66 34.59
CA THR A 765 6.24 3.36 35.54
C THR A 765 6.18 4.39 36.67
N LYS A 766 5.01 4.54 37.29
CA LYS A 766 4.86 5.31 38.55
C LYS A 766 5.00 4.43 39.80
N ILE A 767 5.03 3.11 39.62
CA ILE A 767 5.25 2.15 40.71
C ILE A 767 6.65 2.34 41.26
N THR A 768 6.76 2.48 42.58
CA THR A 768 8.02 2.77 43.25
C THR A 768 8.51 1.53 44.00
N ALA A 769 9.69 1.04 43.62
CA ALA A 769 10.41 -0.03 44.29
C ALA A 769 11.86 0.39 44.60
N PRO A 770 12.46 -0.11 45.70
CA PRO A 770 13.85 0.13 46.05
C PRO A 770 14.81 -0.73 45.21
N VAL A 771 16.06 -0.29 45.08
CA VAL A 771 17.15 -1.14 44.56
C VAL A 771 17.32 -2.34 45.49
N GLY A 772 17.39 -3.54 44.92
CA GLY A 772 17.38 -4.81 45.65
C GLY A 772 15.99 -5.37 45.92
N GLY A 773 14.91 -4.62 45.69
CA GLY A 773 13.54 -5.12 45.78
C GLY A 773 13.16 -6.03 44.61
N ILE A 774 12.07 -6.80 44.78
CA ILE A 774 11.52 -7.66 43.74
C ILE A 774 10.29 -7.00 43.11
N ILE A 775 10.33 -6.77 41.81
CA ILE A 775 9.20 -6.24 41.05
C ILE A 775 8.67 -7.28 40.09
N ARG A 776 7.35 -7.34 39.96
CA ARG A 776 6.69 -8.18 38.98
C ARG A 776 6.67 -7.47 37.64
N VAL A 777 7.19 -8.14 36.62
CA VAL A 777 7.31 -7.59 35.27
C VAL A 777 6.60 -8.50 34.28
N VAL A 778 5.82 -7.90 33.39
CA VAL A 778 5.21 -8.60 32.25
C VAL A 778 5.91 -8.24 30.94
N THR A 779 6.20 -9.26 30.13
CA THR A 779 6.88 -9.13 28.84
C THR A 779 6.22 -10.04 27.79
N PRO A 780 6.00 -9.62 26.53
CA PRO A 780 5.50 -10.53 25.50
C PRO A 780 6.50 -11.63 25.12
N GLU A 781 7.81 -11.31 25.18
CA GLU A 781 8.87 -12.22 24.72
C GLU A 781 9.97 -12.31 25.78
N VAL A 782 10.45 -13.54 25.99
CA VAL A 782 11.70 -13.83 26.69
C VAL A 782 12.61 -14.48 25.67
N ASN A 783 13.78 -13.88 25.48
CA ASN A 783 14.73 -14.26 24.45
C ASN A 783 15.91 -14.96 25.09
N LYS A 784 16.27 -16.13 24.56
CA LYS A 784 17.37 -16.98 25.02
C LYS A 784 18.47 -16.99 23.96
N TYR A 785 19.71 -16.82 24.39
CA TYR A 785 20.88 -16.73 23.51
C TYR A 785 22.03 -17.58 24.07
N PRO A 786 22.72 -18.38 23.25
CA PRO A 786 23.84 -19.18 23.73
C PRO A 786 25.01 -18.27 24.14
N ILE A 787 25.68 -18.64 25.23
CA ILE A 787 26.98 -18.09 25.59
C ILE A 787 28.03 -18.88 24.82
N LEU A 788 28.85 -18.18 24.04
CA LEU A 788 29.95 -18.76 23.27
C LEU A 788 31.24 -18.64 24.06
N ASP A 789 32.11 -19.63 23.95
CA ASP A 789 33.47 -19.55 24.50
C ASP A 789 34.38 -18.65 23.62
N LYS A 790 35.66 -18.53 24.01
CA LYS A 790 36.67 -17.73 23.29
C LYS A 790 36.87 -18.14 21.83
N ASN A 791 36.52 -19.38 21.48
CA ASN A 791 36.70 -19.94 20.13
C ASN A 791 35.38 -19.93 19.34
N GLY A 792 34.32 -19.29 19.87
CA GLY A 792 33.01 -19.21 19.23
C GLY A 792 32.16 -20.48 19.36
N LYS A 793 32.53 -21.43 20.24
CA LYS A 793 31.77 -22.68 20.45
C LYS A 793 30.71 -22.49 21.53
N GLU A 794 29.53 -23.07 21.32
CA GLU A 794 28.45 -23.03 22.31
C GLU A 794 28.83 -23.77 23.60
N THR A 795 28.58 -23.12 24.74
CA THR A 795 28.97 -23.63 26.06
C THR A 795 27.89 -24.48 26.75
N GLY A 796 26.67 -24.48 26.21
CA GLY A 796 25.47 -25.05 26.85
C GLY A 796 24.82 -24.15 27.90
N CYS A 797 25.40 -22.99 28.20
CA CYS A 797 24.81 -21.96 29.07
C CYS A 797 24.29 -20.78 28.23
N TYR A 798 23.34 -20.04 28.77
CA TYR A 798 22.60 -19.04 28.02
C TYR A 798 22.54 -17.71 28.76
N TYR A 799 22.38 -16.62 28.02
CA TYR A 799 21.97 -15.33 28.55
C TYR A 799 20.60 -14.93 27.98
N TYR A 800 19.94 -14.01 28.67
CA TYR A 800 18.54 -13.70 28.42
C TYR A 800 18.32 -12.21 28.13
N GLY A 801 17.17 -11.91 27.54
CA GLY A 801 16.66 -10.56 27.39
C GLY A 801 15.15 -10.57 27.25
N VAL A 802 14.51 -9.48 27.63
CA VAL A 802 13.05 -9.32 27.55
C VAL A 802 12.68 -8.21 26.57
N PHE A 803 11.51 -8.32 25.95
CA PHE A 803 11.01 -7.32 25.01
C PHE A 803 9.86 -6.53 25.61
N GLN A 804 9.89 -5.20 25.59
CA GLN A 804 8.84 -4.35 26.19
C GLN A 804 8.42 -4.73 27.63
N PRO A 805 9.36 -4.98 28.56
CA PRO A 805 9.05 -5.29 29.96
C PRO A 805 8.27 -4.15 30.65
N ARG A 806 7.16 -4.46 31.30
CA ARG A 806 6.34 -3.49 32.05
C ARG A 806 6.21 -3.92 33.51
N VAL A 807 6.35 -2.96 34.41
CA VAL A 807 6.16 -3.19 35.84
C VAL A 807 4.67 -3.28 36.15
N VAL A 808 4.25 -4.35 36.80
CA VAL A 808 2.87 -4.57 37.25
C VAL A 808 2.71 -4.16 38.70
N GLU A 809 3.64 -4.60 39.55
CA GLU A 809 3.61 -4.33 40.99
C GLU A 809 5.00 -4.44 41.62
N TYR A 810 5.12 -3.89 42.83
CA TYR A 810 6.23 -4.17 43.73
C TYR A 810 5.81 -5.31 44.67
N VAL A 811 6.52 -6.44 44.61
CA VAL A 811 6.19 -7.67 45.33
C VAL A 811 6.93 -7.65 46.67
N HIS A 812 6.30 -7.06 47.68
CA HIS A 812 6.89 -6.81 49.00
C HIS A 812 7.23 -8.11 49.75
N GLU A 813 6.46 -9.17 49.51
CA GLU A 813 6.59 -10.47 50.15
C GLU A 813 7.75 -11.32 49.60
N LYS A 814 8.33 -10.95 48.46
CA LYS A 814 9.45 -11.67 47.84
C LYS A 814 10.77 -10.94 48.03
N ASN A 815 11.81 -11.70 48.37
CA ASN A 815 13.20 -11.24 48.51
C ASN A 815 14.16 -11.87 47.48
N VAL A 816 13.67 -12.80 46.65
CA VAL A 816 14.42 -13.45 45.58
C VAL A 816 13.65 -13.35 44.25
N PRO A 817 14.34 -13.11 43.12
CA PRO A 817 13.71 -13.13 41.82
C PRO A 817 13.46 -14.56 41.35
N ASP A 818 12.76 -14.70 40.23
CA ASP A 818 12.59 -15.98 39.55
C ASP A 818 13.92 -16.59 39.12
N ARG A 819 14.01 -17.92 39.19
CA ARG A 819 15.22 -18.68 38.85
C ARG A 819 15.44 -18.78 37.33
N ILE A 820 16.65 -19.19 36.92
CA ILE A 820 17.00 -19.35 35.50
C ILE A 820 16.08 -20.36 34.79
N GLU A 821 15.62 -21.40 35.48
CA GLU A 821 14.71 -22.41 34.92
C GLU A 821 13.35 -21.81 34.54
N VAL A 822 12.91 -20.76 35.26
CA VAL A 822 11.71 -20.01 34.89
C VAL A 822 11.93 -19.27 33.58
N LEU A 823 13.09 -18.60 33.41
CA LEU A 823 13.44 -17.93 32.16
C LEU A 823 13.54 -18.92 31.00
N ASP A 824 14.08 -20.12 31.22
CA ASP A 824 14.15 -21.17 30.19
C ASP A 824 12.77 -21.61 29.71
N ARG A 825 11.87 -21.88 30.65
CA ARG A 825 10.47 -22.23 30.35
C ARG A 825 9.73 -21.10 29.64
N LEU A 826 9.96 -19.83 30.03
CA LEU A 826 9.33 -18.70 29.38
C LEU A 826 9.91 -18.41 27.99
N ALA A 827 11.19 -18.67 27.79
CA ALA A 827 11.86 -18.56 26.50
C ALA A 827 11.42 -19.65 25.52
N SER A 828 11.11 -20.87 25.98
CA SER A 828 10.58 -21.94 25.12
C SER A 828 9.17 -21.64 24.59
N LEU A 829 8.46 -20.69 25.21
CA LEU A 829 7.18 -20.17 24.70
C LEU A 829 7.36 -19.05 23.66
N THR A 830 8.59 -18.66 23.32
CA THR A 830 8.89 -17.71 22.23
C THR A 830 9.18 -18.51 20.97
N LEU A 831 8.69 -18.06 19.80
CA LEU A 831 8.93 -18.77 18.55
C LEU A 831 10.44 -18.94 18.25
N PRO A 832 10.85 -20.06 17.64
CA PRO A 832 12.24 -20.30 17.29
C PRO A 832 12.71 -19.30 16.21
N ARG A 833 13.94 -18.79 16.33
CA ARG A 833 14.52 -17.78 15.42
C ARG A 833 15.29 -18.36 14.24
N GLY A 834 15.59 -19.65 14.27
CA GLY A 834 16.32 -20.35 13.22
C GLY A 834 15.90 -21.80 13.17
N VAL A 835 16.06 -22.40 12.00
CA VAL A 835 16.10 -23.85 11.88
C VAL A 835 17.45 -24.27 12.46
N SER A 836 17.47 -25.24 13.38
CA SER A 836 18.74 -25.84 13.82
C SER A 836 19.49 -26.26 12.57
N LYS A 837 20.61 -25.60 12.24
CA LYS A 837 21.44 -26.04 11.11
C LYS A 837 21.86 -27.46 11.40
N ALA A 838 21.58 -28.38 10.49
CA ALA A 838 22.16 -29.72 10.57
C ALA A 838 23.67 -29.56 10.75
N LYS A 839 24.26 -30.28 11.70
CA LYS A 839 25.71 -30.26 11.88
C LYS A 839 26.35 -30.76 10.59
N THR A 840 27.41 -30.08 10.15
CA THR A 840 28.23 -30.57 9.03
C THR A 840 28.84 -31.91 9.44
N LEU A 841 28.51 -32.97 8.70
CA LEU A 841 29.08 -34.30 8.91
C LEU A 841 30.31 -34.44 8.01
N THR A 842 31.48 -34.76 8.57
CA THR A 842 32.66 -35.11 7.78
C THR A 842 32.65 -36.60 7.46
N HIS A 843 33.45 -37.04 6.49
CA HIS A 843 33.52 -38.45 6.12
C HIS A 843 34.01 -39.33 7.29
N GLU A 844 35.04 -38.88 7.99
CA GLU A 844 35.58 -39.55 9.19
C GLU A 844 34.54 -39.65 10.31
N GLU A 845 33.81 -38.57 10.55
CA GLU A 845 32.74 -38.54 11.55
C GLU A 845 31.60 -39.49 11.17
N TYR A 846 31.21 -39.55 9.89
CA TYR A 846 30.24 -40.50 9.39
C TYR A 846 30.68 -41.96 9.64
N LEU A 847 31.94 -42.30 9.32
CA LEU A 847 32.46 -43.64 9.57
C LEU A 847 32.43 -44.01 11.05
N ARG A 848 32.60 -43.03 11.94
CA ARG A 848 32.55 -43.23 13.40
C ARG A 848 31.14 -43.44 13.94
N ILE A 849 30.14 -42.71 13.41
CA ILE A 849 28.79 -42.70 13.99
C ILE A 849 27.79 -43.62 13.26
N ARG A 850 28.15 -44.18 12.11
CA ARG A 850 27.25 -45.08 11.37
C ARG A 850 27.09 -46.39 12.15
N GLU A 851 25.85 -46.82 12.31
CA GLU A 851 25.50 -48.10 12.93
C GLU A 851 24.62 -48.90 11.96
N GLU A 852 24.85 -50.21 11.89
CA GLU A 852 24.06 -51.08 11.02
C GLU A 852 22.60 -51.12 11.47
N GLY A 853 21.67 -51.00 10.52
CA GLY A 853 20.23 -51.05 10.78
C GLY A 853 19.67 -49.83 11.54
N LYS A 854 20.47 -48.78 11.75
CA LYS A 854 20.04 -47.55 12.44
C LYS A 854 20.27 -46.30 11.58
N PRO A 855 19.38 -45.31 11.65
CA PRO A 855 19.63 -44.00 11.06
C PRO A 855 20.76 -43.28 11.80
N LEU A 856 21.36 -42.28 11.14
CA LEU A 856 22.25 -41.32 11.78
C LEU A 856 21.51 -40.51 12.88
N PRO A 857 22.24 -39.90 13.82
CA PRO A 857 21.64 -39.01 14.80
C PRO A 857 20.86 -37.85 14.13
N PRO A 858 19.67 -37.46 14.66
CA PRO A 858 18.79 -36.47 14.05
C PRO A 858 19.43 -35.12 13.73
N GLU A 859 20.45 -34.72 14.48
CA GLU A 859 21.18 -33.46 14.32
C GLU A 859 22.00 -33.37 13.01
N TYR A 860 22.26 -34.49 12.33
CA TYR A 860 22.97 -34.53 11.04
C TYR A 860 22.04 -34.55 9.84
N TYR A 861 20.73 -34.70 10.05
CA TYR A 861 19.75 -34.62 8.97
C TYR A 861 19.29 -33.18 8.75
N LYS A 862 19.28 -32.74 7.47
CA LYS A 862 18.73 -31.43 7.06
C LYS A 862 17.26 -31.32 7.49
N PHE A 863 16.49 -32.36 7.19
CA PHE A 863 15.11 -32.54 7.61
C PHE A 863 15.09 -33.49 8.82
N LYS A 864 14.61 -33.04 9.98
CA LYS A 864 14.50 -33.94 11.13
C LYS A 864 13.47 -35.03 10.83
N PRO A 865 13.73 -36.29 11.23
CA PRO A 865 12.74 -37.37 11.11
C PRO A 865 11.39 -36.92 11.68
N PRO A 866 10.26 -37.08 10.98
CA PRO A 866 8.92 -36.59 11.37
C PRO A 866 8.31 -37.36 12.55
N CYS A 867 9.14 -37.98 13.39
CA CYS A 867 8.76 -39.01 14.34
C CYS A 867 9.66 -38.96 15.57
N ASN A 868 9.08 -38.72 16.76
CA ASN A 868 9.74 -38.84 18.06
C ASN A 868 9.88 -40.33 18.48
N GLY A 869 10.43 -41.16 17.60
CA GLY A 869 10.87 -42.54 17.91
C GLY A 869 9.83 -43.67 17.85
N LYS A 870 8.54 -43.41 17.55
CA LYS A 870 7.48 -44.45 17.58
C LYS A 870 6.50 -44.41 16.39
N CYS A 871 6.99 -44.16 15.18
CA CYS A 871 6.12 -44.26 14.00
C CYS A 871 5.95 -45.72 13.57
N ARG A 872 4.74 -46.04 13.10
CA ARG A 872 4.35 -47.39 12.69
C ARG A 872 4.08 -47.46 11.19
N GLY A 873 4.16 -48.65 10.64
CA GLY A 873 3.76 -48.93 9.28
C GLY A 873 3.10 -50.29 9.15
N VAL A 874 2.40 -50.47 8.04
CA VAL A 874 1.78 -51.73 7.67
C VAL A 874 2.03 -52.05 6.21
N VAL A 875 2.14 -53.34 5.91
CA VAL A 875 2.01 -53.85 4.55
C VAL A 875 0.61 -54.43 4.41
N GLN A 876 -0.12 -53.99 3.41
CA GLN A 876 -1.48 -54.44 3.12
C GLN A 876 -1.53 -55.10 1.76
N ARG A 877 -2.15 -56.28 1.69
CA ARG A 877 -2.52 -56.91 0.43
C ARG A 877 -3.93 -56.52 0.05
N HIS A 878 -4.09 -56.15 -1.21
CA HIS A 878 -5.34 -55.71 -1.80
C HIS A 878 -5.63 -56.59 -3.01
N TRP A 879 -6.75 -57.32 -3.04
CA TRP A 879 -7.11 -58.18 -4.17
C TRP A 879 -8.60 -58.15 -4.49
N PRO A 880 -8.99 -58.31 -5.76
CA PRO A 880 -10.40 -58.38 -6.14
C PRO A 880 -11.03 -59.65 -5.55
N THR A 881 -12.24 -59.52 -5.01
CA THR A 881 -13.02 -60.69 -4.54
C THR A 881 -13.82 -61.36 -5.67
N GLY A 882 -13.90 -60.73 -6.83
CA GLY A 882 -14.81 -61.12 -7.92
C GLY A 882 -16.27 -60.68 -7.71
N LYS A 883 -16.63 -60.21 -6.51
CA LYS A 883 -17.96 -59.68 -6.21
C LYS A 883 -18.13 -58.30 -6.84
N ILE A 884 -19.29 -58.11 -7.49
CA ILE A 884 -19.70 -56.86 -8.12
C ILE A 884 -20.98 -56.39 -7.43
N VAL A 885 -21.07 -55.10 -7.13
CA VAL A 885 -22.26 -54.49 -6.50
C VAL A 885 -22.83 -53.37 -7.38
N GLU A 886 -24.15 -53.22 -7.39
CA GLU A 886 -24.84 -52.16 -8.13
C GLU A 886 -24.97 -50.88 -7.28
N VAL A 887 -24.78 -49.71 -7.91
CA VAL A 887 -24.83 -48.41 -7.22
C VAL A 887 -26.20 -47.76 -7.45
N LYS A 888 -27.00 -47.63 -6.38
CA LYS A 888 -28.29 -46.91 -6.40
C LYS A 888 -28.13 -45.44 -6.01
N LYS A 889 -28.96 -44.56 -6.59
CA LYS A 889 -28.99 -43.12 -6.32
C LYS A 889 -29.30 -42.86 -4.83
N GLY A 890 -28.37 -42.23 -4.11
CA GLY A 890 -28.59 -41.72 -2.75
C GLY A 890 -28.31 -42.70 -1.60
N GLU A 891 -27.75 -43.87 -1.85
CA GLU A 891 -27.37 -44.81 -0.78
C GLU A 891 -25.97 -44.51 -0.22
N VAL A 892 -25.89 -44.28 1.10
CA VAL A 892 -24.65 -44.02 1.84
C VAL A 892 -24.04 -45.35 2.26
N LEU A 893 -22.89 -45.73 1.70
CA LEU A 893 -22.24 -47.01 1.96
C LEU A 893 -20.83 -46.83 2.56
N ALA A 894 -20.77 -46.36 3.82
CA ALA A 894 -19.75 -46.70 4.83
C ALA A 894 -19.99 -45.92 6.14
N ARG A 895 -19.99 -46.61 7.29
CA ARG A 895 -19.92 -46.02 8.63
C ARG A 895 -18.48 -46.10 9.15
N GLU A 896 -17.98 -44.93 9.58
CA GLU A 896 -16.73 -44.64 10.30
C GLU A 896 -15.39 -44.61 9.52
N GLY A 897 -14.64 -43.52 9.75
CA GLY A 897 -13.19 -43.49 9.54
C GLY A 897 -12.67 -43.22 8.12
N TYR A 898 -13.17 -42.18 7.44
CA TYR A 898 -12.68 -41.70 6.13
C TYR A 898 -12.54 -42.81 5.07
N ILE A 899 -13.69 -43.33 4.67
CA ILE A 899 -13.91 -44.10 3.45
C ILE A 899 -15.02 -43.34 2.70
N ALA A 900 -14.95 -43.22 1.37
CA ALA A 900 -15.84 -42.39 0.55
C ALA A 900 -17.31 -42.49 1.01
N LYS A 901 -17.98 -41.35 1.22
CA LYS A 901 -19.32 -41.30 1.85
C LYS A 901 -20.44 -41.67 0.88
N ALA A 902 -20.29 -41.40 -0.41
CA ALA A 902 -21.30 -41.70 -1.40
C ALA A 902 -20.71 -41.79 -2.81
N TYR A 903 -21.29 -42.69 -3.60
CA TYR A 903 -21.07 -42.85 -5.03
C TYR A 903 -22.43 -42.65 -5.72
N TRP A 904 -22.50 -41.82 -6.75
CA TRP A 904 -23.69 -41.77 -7.61
C TRP A 904 -23.31 -41.39 -9.04
N TRP A 905 -24.14 -41.79 -9.99
CA TRP A 905 -23.95 -41.46 -11.39
C TRP A 905 -24.68 -40.16 -11.73
N GLU A 906 -23.99 -39.25 -12.42
CA GLU A 906 -24.55 -38.08 -13.08
C GLU A 906 -24.32 -38.23 -14.59
N GLY A 907 -25.36 -38.64 -15.32
CA GLY A 907 -25.20 -39.03 -16.73
C GLY A 907 -24.31 -40.27 -16.86
N ASN A 908 -23.21 -40.14 -17.61
CA ASN A 908 -22.19 -41.19 -17.77
C ASN A 908 -21.03 -41.08 -16.78
N ASP A 909 -21.03 -40.10 -15.87
CA ASP A 909 -19.92 -39.83 -14.94
C ASP A 909 -20.23 -40.29 -13.51
N LEU A 910 -19.25 -40.87 -12.81
CA LEU A 910 -19.36 -41.34 -11.43
C LEU A 910 -18.82 -40.27 -10.46
N VAL A 911 -19.70 -39.70 -9.64
CA VAL A 911 -19.34 -38.70 -8.62
C VAL A 911 -19.04 -39.39 -7.29
N VAL A 912 -17.93 -39.01 -6.65
CA VAL A 912 -17.45 -39.58 -5.37
C VAL A 912 -17.23 -38.47 -4.34
N GLU A 913 -17.87 -38.58 -3.18
CA GLU A 913 -17.70 -37.62 -2.08
C GLU A 913 -16.85 -38.19 -0.94
N PHE A 914 -15.72 -37.56 -0.61
CA PHE A 914 -14.88 -37.91 0.54
C PHE A 914 -15.11 -36.95 1.71
N THR A 915 -15.31 -37.44 2.93
CA THR A 915 -15.20 -36.57 4.11
C THR A 915 -13.72 -36.32 4.36
N GLY A 916 -13.27 -35.06 4.29
CA GLY A 916 -11.92 -34.59 4.60
C GLY A 916 -11.74 -33.12 4.20
N PRO A 917 -10.73 -32.39 4.70
CA PRO A 917 -10.57 -30.98 4.38
C PRO A 917 -10.28 -30.82 2.87
N GLU A 918 -11.30 -30.36 2.16
CA GLU A 918 -11.24 -29.77 0.81
C GLU A 918 -10.60 -30.60 -0.31
N VAL A 919 -11.05 -31.85 -0.51
CA VAL A 919 -10.86 -32.54 -1.80
C VAL A 919 -12.21 -32.95 -2.37
N LYS A 920 -12.89 -32.02 -3.05
CA LYS A 920 -13.88 -32.40 -4.08
C LYS A 920 -13.10 -32.79 -5.31
N LYS A 921 -13.23 -34.03 -5.78
CA LYS A 921 -12.60 -34.50 -7.01
C LYS A 921 -13.70 -35.07 -7.90
N GLU A 922 -13.92 -34.44 -9.03
CA GLU A 922 -14.71 -35.02 -10.12
C GLU A 922 -13.83 -36.06 -10.80
N PHE A 923 -14.29 -37.31 -10.84
CA PHE A 923 -13.65 -38.36 -11.63
C PHE A 923 -14.42 -38.42 -12.94
N ASN A 924 -13.75 -38.17 -14.07
CA ASN A 924 -14.32 -38.48 -15.37
C ASN A 924 -14.20 -40.00 -15.62
N THR A 925 -14.97 -40.53 -16.56
CA THR A 925 -14.90 -41.94 -16.99
C THR A 925 -13.48 -42.43 -17.33
N ASP A 926 -12.61 -41.54 -17.80
CA ASP A 926 -11.24 -41.87 -18.21
C ASP A 926 -10.28 -42.04 -17.02
N SER A 927 -10.63 -41.52 -15.84
CA SER A 927 -9.82 -41.56 -14.61
C SER A 927 -10.13 -42.74 -13.69
N ILE A 928 -11.11 -43.57 -14.06
CA ILE A 928 -11.55 -44.75 -13.32
C ILE A 928 -10.67 -45.94 -13.71
N ILE A 929 -10.19 -46.69 -12.72
CA ILE A 929 -9.32 -47.84 -12.97
C ILE A 929 -10.10 -48.89 -13.77
N LEU A 930 -9.67 -49.18 -15.00
CA LEU A 930 -10.35 -50.13 -15.88
C LEU A 930 -10.35 -51.57 -15.32
N LYS A 931 -9.34 -51.98 -14.55
CA LYS A 931 -9.25 -53.30 -13.88
C LYS A 931 -8.49 -53.21 -12.55
N PHE A 932 -9.11 -53.59 -11.45
CA PHE A 932 -8.44 -53.71 -10.14
C PHE A 932 -7.68 -55.04 -10.07
N ARG A 933 -6.38 -54.98 -9.77
CA ARG A 933 -5.49 -56.14 -9.71
C ARG A 933 -5.00 -56.38 -8.28
N ASP A 934 -4.62 -57.62 -8.00
CA ASP A 934 -3.95 -57.98 -6.74
C ASP A 934 -2.63 -57.19 -6.60
N HIS A 935 -2.43 -56.47 -5.50
CA HIS A 935 -1.25 -55.64 -5.26
C HIS A 935 -0.94 -55.46 -3.77
N ILE A 936 0.25 -54.92 -3.50
CA ILE A 936 0.75 -54.63 -2.16
C ILE A 936 0.83 -53.12 -1.94
N ASP A 937 0.29 -52.67 -0.82
CA ASP A 937 0.42 -51.31 -0.32
C ASP A 937 1.33 -51.29 0.91
N VAL A 938 2.35 -50.44 0.89
CA VAL A 938 3.15 -50.13 2.09
C VAL A 938 2.74 -48.76 2.60
N ARG A 939 2.40 -48.68 3.89
CA ARG A 939 1.94 -47.44 4.54
C ARG A 939 2.80 -47.13 5.75
N LEU A 940 3.18 -45.86 5.90
CA LEU A 940 4.10 -45.35 6.91
C LEU A 940 3.50 -44.14 7.60
N GLU A 941 3.56 -44.10 8.93
CA GLU A 941 3.09 -42.98 9.74
C GLU A 941 4.07 -41.79 9.69
N LYS A 942 3.56 -40.60 9.31
CA LYS A 942 4.31 -39.34 9.26
C LYS A 942 3.54 -38.26 10.03
N ASN A 943 3.99 -37.87 11.23
CA ASN A 943 3.29 -36.90 12.09
C ASN A 943 1.80 -37.25 12.33
N LYS A 944 0.85 -36.49 11.76
CA LYS A 944 -0.62 -36.71 11.87
C LYS A 944 -1.23 -37.46 10.68
N GLU A 945 -0.46 -37.82 9.65
CA GLU A 945 -0.93 -38.41 8.39
C GLU A 945 -0.21 -39.74 8.09
N LEU A 946 -0.71 -40.52 7.12
CA LEU A 946 0.01 -41.65 6.54
C LEU A 946 0.51 -41.31 5.15
N ILE A 947 1.75 -41.66 4.85
CA ILE A 947 2.27 -41.74 3.49
C ILE A 947 2.30 -43.22 3.06
N GLY A 948 2.28 -43.49 1.76
CA GLY A 948 2.39 -44.87 1.29
C GLY A 948 2.74 -44.99 -0.18
N PHE A 949 2.96 -46.21 -0.63
CA PHE A 949 3.21 -46.53 -2.02
C PHE A 949 2.66 -47.92 -2.35
N THR A 950 2.20 -48.09 -3.58
CA THR A 950 1.80 -49.39 -4.12
C THR A 950 2.97 -50.04 -4.83
N VAL A 951 3.21 -51.31 -4.56
CA VAL A 951 4.14 -52.16 -5.28
C VAL A 951 3.37 -52.92 -6.35
N HIS A 952 3.84 -52.82 -7.59
CA HIS A 952 3.20 -53.43 -8.76
C HIS A 952 4.04 -54.60 -9.30
N PRO A 953 4.02 -55.79 -8.67
CA PRO A 953 4.69 -56.95 -9.25
C PRO A 953 3.83 -57.56 -10.37
N PRO A 954 4.41 -57.97 -11.52
CA PRO A 954 3.77 -58.97 -12.35
C PRO A 954 3.62 -60.26 -11.52
N ILE A 955 2.40 -60.78 -11.41
CA ILE A 955 2.11 -61.95 -10.57
C ILE A 955 2.08 -63.19 -11.46
N PRO A 956 3.04 -64.13 -11.32
CA PRO A 956 3.02 -65.39 -12.05
C PRO A 956 1.77 -66.20 -11.73
N ALA A 957 1.32 -67.04 -12.66
CA ALA A 957 0.22 -67.97 -12.42
C ALA A 957 0.49 -68.83 -11.18
N GLY A 958 -0.49 -68.92 -10.27
CA GLY A 958 -0.39 -69.69 -9.03
C GLY A 958 0.26 -68.98 -7.84
N LYS A 959 0.80 -67.75 -8.00
CA LYS A 959 1.31 -66.93 -6.90
C LYS A 959 0.38 -65.77 -6.58
N THR A 960 0.54 -65.18 -5.40
CA THR A 960 -0.14 -63.94 -5.01
C THR A 960 0.80 -62.74 -5.04
N SER A 961 0.25 -61.52 -5.01
CA SER A 961 1.08 -60.30 -4.90
C SER A 961 1.96 -60.31 -3.63
N TRP A 962 1.50 -60.96 -2.56
CA TRP A 962 2.25 -61.13 -1.33
C TRP A 962 3.41 -62.11 -1.45
N ASP A 963 3.21 -63.25 -2.13
CA ASP A 963 4.27 -64.24 -2.32
C ASP A 963 5.43 -63.63 -3.12
N VAL A 964 5.09 -62.95 -4.22
CA VAL A 964 6.08 -62.27 -5.07
C VAL A 964 6.76 -61.12 -4.32
N PHE A 965 6.02 -60.36 -3.52
CA PHE A 965 6.59 -59.29 -2.71
C PHE A 965 7.59 -59.84 -1.69
N LYS A 966 7.22 -60.91 -0.97
CA LYS A 966 8.08 -61.53 0.03
C LYS A 966 9.38 -62.07 -0.59
N GLU A 967 9.27 -62.83 -1.68
CA GLU A 967 10.43 -63.34 -2.44
C GLU A 967 11.38 -62.21 -2.85
N ARG A 968 10.84 -61.13 -3.44
CA ARG A 968 11.67 -59.98 -3.85
C ARG A 968 12.37 -59.27 -2.69
N ILE A 969 11.73 -59.18 -1.52
CA ILE A 969 12.37 -58.59 -0.34
C ILE A 969 13.47 -59.50 0.22
N GLU A 970 13.25 -60.81 0.22
CA GLU A 970 14.23 -61.82 0.67
C GLU A 970 15.44 -61.86 -0.27
N GLU A 971 15.19 -61.83 -1.59
CA GLU A 971 16.21 -61.83 -2.62
C GLU A 971 16.85 -60.46 -2.86
N GLY A 972 16.38 -59.38 -2.20
CA GLY A 972 16.91 -58.03 -2.36
C GLY A 972 16.71 -57.43 -3.76
N GLU A 973 15.62 -57.78 -4.43
CA GLU A 973 15.28 -57.29 -5.76
C GLU A 973 14.64 -55.88 -5.72
N LYS A 974 14.74 -55.17 -6.86
CA LYS A 974 14.11 -53.85 -7.02
C LYS A 974 12.66 -54.02 -7.44
N SER A 975 11.75 -53.33 -6.76
CA SER A 975 10.33 -53.30 -7.13
C SER A 975 9.92 -51.92 -7.59
N GLN A 976 9.31 -51.80 -8.77
CA GLN A 976 8.67 -50.56 -9.19
C GLN A 976 7.46 -50.26 -8.31
N VAL A 977 7.29 -48.99 -7.94
CA VAL A 977 6.21 -48.55 -7.08
C VAL A 977 5.55 -47.27 -7.57
N THR A 978 4.32 -47.06 -7.10
CA THR A 978 3.54 -45.84 -7.34
C THR A 978 3.27 -45.16 -6.01
N VAL A 979 3.67 -43.89 -5.87
CA VAL A 979 3.47 -43.14 -4.61
C VAL A 979 2.00 -42.83 -4.40
N LYS A 980 1.50 -43.03 -3.17
CA LYS A 980 0.13 -42.74 -2.77
C LYS A 980 -0.02 -41.33 -2.20
N TYR A 981 -1.22 -40.78 -2.40
CA TYR A 981 -1.68 -39.61 -1.64
C TYR A 981 -1.71 -39.88 -0.13
N PRO A 982 -1.67 -38.83 0.72
CA PRO A 982 -1.82 -38.99 2.16
C PRO A 982 -3.14 -39.69 2.54
N HIS A 983 -3.07 -40.61 3.49
CA HIS A 983 -4.21 -41.40 3.97
C HIS A 983 -4.47 -41.19 5.48
N PRO A 984 -5.68 -41.48 5.98
CA PRO A 984 -5.99 -41.38 7.40
C PRO A 984 -5.34 -42.49 8.21
N LYS A 985 -4.99 -42.20 9.48
CA LYS A 985 -4.31 -43.15 10.37
C LYS A 985 -5.09 -44.45 10.64
N SER A 986 -6.42 -44.46 10.47
CA SER A 986 -7.26 -45.66 10.61
C SER A 986 -6.82 -46.80 9.69
N TRP A 987 -6.17 -46.49 8.57
CA TRP A 987 -5.66 -47.49 7.63
C TRP A 987 -4.51 -48.33 8.20
N LEU A 988 -3.86 -47.93 9.30
CA LEU A 988 -2.87 -48.77 9.97
C LEU A 988 -3.48 -50.02 10.63
N THR A 989 -4.81 -50.05 10.82
CA THR A 989 -5.51 -51.14 11.50
C THR A 989 -6.68 -51.69 10.68
N TYR A 990 -6.86 -51.22 9.45
CA TYR A 990 -7.99 -51.63 8.60
C TYR A 990 -7.73 -52.98 7.92
N GLU A 991 -8.68 -53.89 8.07
CA GLU A 991 -8.82 -55.15 7.34
C GLU A 991 -10.30 -55.37 7.02
N GLY A 992 -10.64 -55.82 5.80
CA GLY A 992 -12.04 -56.02 5.41
C GLY A 992 -12.30 -55.86 3.91
N GLU A 993 -13.57 -55.94 3.53
CA GLU A 993 -14.01 -55.65 2.16
C GLU A 993 -14.11 -54.13 1.95
N LEU A 994 -13.70 -53.64 0.78
CA LEU A 994 -13.77 -52.24 0.38
C LEU A 994 -14.23 -52.15 -1.07
N LEU A 995 -15.14 -51.21 -1.35
CA LEU A 995 -15.60 -50.92 -2.71
C LEU A 995 -14.55 -50.11 -3.48
N PHE A 996 -14.21 -50.57 -4.68
CA PHE A 996 -13.30 -49.87 -5.58
C PHE A 996 -14.03 -49.44 -6.86
N PRO A 997 -13.83 -48.19 -7.31
CA PRO A 997 -14.40 -47.71 -8.56
C PRO A 997 -13.65 -48.35 -9.73
N THR A 998 -14.15 -49.47 -10.23
CA THR A 998 -13.72 -50.08 -11.49
C THR A 998 -14.92 -50.28 -12.41
N LEU A 999 -14.80 -49.86 -13.66
CA LEU A 999 -15.85 -50.02 -14.66
C LEU A 999 -16.00 -51.49 -15.08
N HIS A 1000 -17.08 -52.14 -14.62
CA HIS A 1000 -17.58 -53.41 -15.15
C HIS A 1000 -18.92 -53.19 -15.84
N GLY A 1001 -18.95 -52.39 -16.92
CA GLY A 1001 -20.13 -52.14 -17.75
C GLY A 1001 -21.40 -51.68 -17.00
N GLY A 1002 -21.73 -50.38 -17.07
CA GLY A 1002 -22.91 -49.81 -16.41
C GLY A 1002 -22.69 -49.46 -14.91
N HIS A 1003 -23.77 -49.37 -14.13
CA HIS A 1003 -23.78 -48.88 -12.74
C HIS A 1003 -23.23 -49.85 -11.69
N ARG A 1004 -22.16 -50.59 -11.99
CA ARG A 1004 -21.64 -51.70 -11.18
C ARG A 1004 -20.17 -51.49 -10.77
N LEU A 1005 -19.85 -51.71 -9.49
CA LEU A 1005 -18.50 -51.55 -8.90
C LEU A 1005 -17.93 -52.87 -8.36
N SER A 1006 -16.61 -53.02 -8.35
CA SER A 1006 -15.95 -54.20 -7.78
C SER A 1006 -15.68 -54.07 -6.29
N VAL A 1007 -15.71 -55.20 -5.59
CA VAL A 1007 -15.33 -55.30 -4.18
C VAL A 1007 -13.92 -55.89 -4.09
N ALA A 1008 -13.02 -55.19 -3.41
CA ALA A 1008 -11.70 -55.70 -3.05
C ALA A 1008 -11.66 -56.12 -1.58
N LYS A 1009 -10.76 -57.04 -1.25
CA LYS A 1009 -10.43 -57.41 0.12
C LYS A 1009 -9.07 -56.84 0.49
N ILE A 1010 -9.00 -56.28 1.70
CA ILE A 1010 -7.80 -55.71 2.30
C ILE A 1010 -7.42 -56.56 3.50
N LYS A 1011 -6.16 -56.98 3.57
CA LYS A 1011 -5.60 -57.70 4.72
C LYS A 1011 -4.22 -57.14 5.05
N ILE A 1012 -3.93 -56.97 6.34
CA ILE A 1012 -2.60 -56.58 6.82
C ILE A 1012 -1.72 -57.83 6.85
N MET A 1013 -0.61 -57.77 6.13
CA MET A 1013 0.33 -58.88 5.97
C MET A 1013 1.54 -58.73 6.90
N ASP A 1014 1.96 -57.50 7.18
CA ASP A 1014 3.05 -57.21 8.12
C ASP A 1014 2.80 -55.87 8.85
N LYS A 1015 3.28 -55.77 10.08
CA LYS A 1015 3.27 -54.55 10.90
C LYS A 1015 4.68 -54.29 11.38
N PHE A 1016 5.13 -53.05 11.26
CA PHE A 1016 6.52 -52.72 11.56
C PHE A 1016 6.64 -51.33 12.18
N THR A 1017 7.75 -51.08 12.87
CA THR A 1017 8.13 -49.72 13.26
C THR A 1017 8.97 -49.09 12.16
N VAL A 1018 8.83 -47.78 11.99
CA VAL A 1018 9.59 -47.02 10.98
C VAL A 1018 10.43 -45.95 11.67
N LYS A 1019 11.72 -45.96 11.35
CA LYS A 1019 12.63 -44.83 11.57
C LYS A 1019 13.04 -44.26 10.22
N TYR A 1020 13.02 -42.93 10.12
CA TYR A 1020 13.33 -42.24 8.88
C TYR A 1020 14.83 -41.94 8.81
N GLY A 1021 15.44 -42.30 7.69
CA GLY A 1021 16.79 -41.89 7.32
C GLY A 1021 16.76 -40.66 6.43
N VAL A 1022 17.70 -40.55 5.49
CA VAL A 1022 17.78 -39.43 4.54
C VAL A 1022 16.47 -39.25 3.75
N GLN A 1023 15.92 -38.04 3.76
CA GLN A 1023 14.73 -37.65 2.98
C GLN A 1023 15.10 -36.56 1.97
N ARG A 1024 14.85 -36.80 0.69
CA ARG A 1024 15.11 -35.90 -0.46
C ARG A 1024 13.95 -36.00 -1.46
N ARG A 1025 13.86 -35.09 -2.42
CA ARG A 1025 12.78 -35.12 -3.44
C ARG A 1025 12.81 -36.37 -4.32
N ASN A 1026 13.98 -36.98 -4.50
CA ASN A 1026 14.21 -38.16 -5.35
C ASN A 1026 14.65 -39.42 -4.57
N LEU A 1027 14.80 -39.35 -3.25
CA LEU A 1027 15.20 -40.48 -2.39
C LEU A 1027 14.51 -40.37 -1.02
N HIS A 1028 14.01 -41.50 -0.54
CA HIS A 1028 13.60 -41.69 0.84
C HIS A 1028 14.24 -42.94 1.41
N GLU A 1029 14.91 -42.81 2.55
CA GLU A 1029 15.51 -43.93 3.27
C GLU A 1029 14.70 -44.26 4.53
N TYR A 1030 14.49 -45.55 4.75
CA TYR A 1030 13.71 -46.06 5.87
C TYR A 1030 14.46 -47.19 6.57
N PHE A 1031 14.38 -47.22 7.89
CA PHE A 1031 14.81 -48.34 8.72
C PHE A 1031 13.58 -48.93 9.35
N LEU A 1032 13.24 -50.13 8.89
CA LEU A 1032 12.01 -50.82 9.21
C LEU A 1032 12.31 -51.99 10.14
N ASP A 1033 11.46 -52.19 11.13
CA ASP A 1033 11.56 -53.31 12.06
C ASP A 1033 10.20 -54.00 12.18
N GLY A 1034 10.02 -55.03 11.36
CA GLY A 1034 8.87 -55.94 11.33
C GLY A 1034 9.31 -57.36 10.96
N ASN A 1035 8.36 -58.20 10.57
CA ASN A 1035 8.66 -59.60 10.25
C ASN A 1035 9.22 -59.75 8.83
N THR A 1036 8.63 -59.08 7.83
CA THR A 1036 9.05 -59.14 6.43
C THR A 1036 9.87 -57.90 6.06
N LEU A 1037 9.38 -56.71 6.44
CA LEU A 1037 10.12 -55.47 6.23
C LEU A 1037 11.07 -55.19 7.40
N LYS A 1038 12.24 -55.82 7.35
CA LYS A 1038 13.30 -55.68 8.37
C LYS A 1038 14.61 -55.14 7.80
N GLY A 1039 15.15 -54.11 8.43
CA GLY A 1039 16.41 -53.45 8.04
C GLY A 1039 16.21 -52.16 7.24
N ARG A 1040 17.24 -51.79 6.49
CA ARG A 1040 17.29 -50.58 5.67
C ARG A 1040 16.62 -50.80 4.31
N PHE A 1041 15.76 -49.87 3.94
CA PHE A 1041 15.09 -49.80 2.64
C PHE A 1041 15.26 -48.43 2.01
N VAL A 1042 15.33 -48.39 0.69
CA VAL A 1042 15.43 -47.16 -0.08
C VAL A 1042 14.33 -47.11 -1.13
N LEU A 1043 13.61 -46.00 -1.13
CA LEU A 1043 12.67 -45.61 -2.17
C LEU A 1043 13.32 -44.50 -3.01
N ARG A 1044 13.43 -44.66 -4.33
CA ARG A 1044 14.21 -43.73 -5.16
C ARG A 1044 13.70 -43.63 -6.60
N VAL A 1045 13.89 -42.46 -7.22
CA VAL A 1045 13.66 -42.27 -8.66
C VAL A 1045 14.89 -42.70 -9.46
N ILE A 1046 14.69 -43.58 -10.44
CA ILE A 1046 15.70 -43.95 -11.44
C ILE A 1046 15.13 -43.78 -12.85
N LEU A 1047 15.99 -43.78 -13.88
CA LEU A 1047 15.52 -43.94 -15.26
C LEU A 1047 15.22 -45.42 -15.52
N SER A 1048 14.03 -45.70 -16.04
CA SER A 1048 13.66 -47.04 -16.49
C SER A 1048 14.69 -47.54 -17.52
N PRO A 1049 15.29 -48.73 -17.33
CA PRO A 1049 16.26 -49.26 -18.28
C PRO A 1049 15.71 -49.39 -19.70
N SER A 1050 14.42 -49.76 -19.83
CA SER A 1050 13.73 -50.00 -21.09
C SER A 1050 13.11 -48.74 -21.71
N THR A 1051 12.37 -47.94 -20.94
CA THR A 1051 11.61 -46.80 -21.48
C THR A 1051 12.30 -45.46 -21.35
N LYS A 1052 13.41 -45.39 -20.59
CA LYS A 1052 14.11 -44.15 -20.22
C LYS A 1052 13.22 -43.09 -19.54
N LYS A 1053 11.99 -43.44 -19.12
CA LYS A 1053 11.11 -42.60 -18.31
C LYS A 1053 11.50 -42.71 -16.81
N PRO A 1054 11.33 -41.65 -16.00
CA PRO A 1054 11.60 -41.70 -14.56
C PRO A 1054 10.60 -42.64 -13.86
N ILE A 1055 11.08 -43.52 -12.99
CA ILE A 1055 10.23 -44.45 -12.21
C ILE A 1055 10.68 -44.50 -10.75
N TRP A 1056 9.74 -44.70 -9.83
CA TRP A 1056 10.04 -44.97 -8.43
C TRP A 1056 10.31 -46.45 -8.20
N ILE A 1057 11.42 -46.75 -7.53
CA ILE A 1057 11.80 -48.10 -7.11
C ILE A 1057 11.91 -48.20 -5.59
N PHE A 1058 11.44 -49.30 -5.04
CA PHE A 1058 11.61 -49.70 -3.66
C PHE A 1058 12.53 -50.92 -3.59
N VAL A 1059 13.55 -50.87 -2.75
CA VAL A 1059 14.58 -51.91 -2.69
C VAL A 1059 15.19 -52.02 -1.30
N ARG A 1060 15.56 -53.25 -0.94
CA ARG A 1060 16.39 -53.58 0.22
C ARG A 1060 17.85 -53.78 -0.25
N PRO A 1061 18.80 -52.90 0.11
CA PRO A 1061 20.19 -53.06 -0.32
C PRO A 1061 20.84 -54.34 0.23
N LYS A 1062 21.43 -55.18 -0.65
CA LYS A 1062 22.02 -56.49 -0.27
C LYS A 1062 23.27 -56.40 0.59
N ASN A 1063 24.16 -55.44 0.31
CA ASN A 1063 25.52 -55.42 0.86
C ASN A 1063 25.77 -54.30 1.89
N ALA A 1064 24.78 -53.44 2.17
CA ALA A 1064 24.97 -52.27 3.03
C ALA A 1064 23.68 -51.88 3.78
N GLN A 1065 23.58 -52.36 5.01
CA GLN A 1065 22.52 -51.99 5.96
C GLN A 1065 22.88 -50.78 6.84
N TYR A 1066 24.05 -50.17 6.59
CA TYR A 1066 24.44 -48.88 7.16
C TYR A 1066 23.62 -47.72 6.58
N PRO A 1067 23.43 -46.63 7.34
CA PRO A 1067 22.73 -45.46 6.84
C PRO A 1067 23.44 -44.81 5.65
N LEU A 1068 22.67 -44.18 4.78
CA LEU A 1068 23.20 -43.52 3.59
C LEU A 1068 24.27 -42.50 3.98
N ASN A 1069 25.47 -42.60 3.38
CA ASN A 1069 26.55 -41.63 3.54
C ASN A 1069 26.14 -40.28 2.91
N PRO A 1070 25.81 -39.25 3.71
CA PRO A 1070 25.34 -37.99 3.17
C PRO A 1070 26.49 -37.11 2.69
N VAL A 1071 27.75 -37.46 3.01
CA VAL A 1071 28.97 -36.67 2.75
C VAL A 1071 29.54 -36.95 1.38
N GLU A 1072 29.76 -38.24 1.06
CA GLU A 1072 30.29 -38.61 -0.25
C GLU A 1072 29.20 -38.67 -1.32
N HIS A 1073 27.93 -38.64 -0.90
CA HIS A 1073 26.77 -38.88 -1.78
C HIS A 1073 26.91 -40.17 -2.61
N LYS A 1074 27.76 -41.12 -2.17
CA LYS A 1074 27.94 -42.43 -2.79
C LYS A 1074 26.70 -43.25 -2.51
N ASP A 1075 25.83 -43.29 -3.51
CA ASP A 1075 24.64 -44.13 -3.49
C ASP A 1075 25.07 -45.53 -3.96
N GLU A 1076 25.36 -46.39 -3.00
CA GLU A 1076 25.95 -47.72 -3.15
C GLU A 1076 25.22 -48.57 -4.22
N GLY A 1077 25.73 -48.57 -5.46
CA GLY A 1077 25.38 -49.57 -6.50
C GLY A 1077 24.37 -49.18 -7.59
N TYR A 1078 24.14 -47.90 -7.89
CA TYR A 1078 23.17 -47.47 -8.94
C TYR A 1078 23.84 -46.70 -10.08
N VAL A 1079 23.67 -47.18 -11.32
CA VAL A 1079 24.39 -46.68 -12.51
C VAL A 1079 23.65 -45.54 -13.24
N ASP A 1080 22.31 -45.45 -13.10
CA ASP A 1080 21.47 -44.49 -13.85
C ASP A 1080 20.62 -43.59 -12.93
N LEU A 1081 21.28 -42.72 -12.18
CA LEU A 1081 20.66 -41.86 -11.16
C LEU A 1081 20.20 -40.50 -11.71
N ILE A 1082 18.98 -40.10 -11.36
CA ILE A 1082 18.54 -38.70 -11.50
C ILE A 1082 18.97 -37.94 -10.25
N ARG A 1083 19.98 -37.08 -10.38
CA ARG A 1083 20.42 -36.19 -9.29
C ARG A 1083 19.40 -35.08 -9.05
N ASN A 1084 19.40 -34.52 -7.83
CA ASN A 1084 18.40 -33.53 -7.39
C ASN A 1084 18.40 -32.24 -8.22
N ASP A 1085 19.54 -31.86 -8.80
CA ASP A 1085 19.73 -30.74 -9.73
C ASP A 1085 19.17 -31.00 -11.13
N LYS A 1086 18.95 -32.28 -11.48
CA LYS A 1086 18.36 -32.73 -12.75
C LYS A 1086 16.90 -33.16 -12.61
N LEU A 1087 16.31 -33.01 -11.41
CA LEU A 1087 14.96 -33.45 -11.09
C LEU A 1087 13.95 -32.33 -11.37
N THR A 1088 13.03 -32.55 -12.33
CA THR A 1088 11.88 -31.65 -12.54
C THR A 1088 10.74 -31.98 -11.56
N PRO A 1089 9.79 -31.06 -11.28
CA PRO A 1089 8.61 -31.35 -10.47
C PRO A 1089 7.79 -32.54 -11.00
N GLU A 1090 7.66 -32.67 -12.33
CA GLU A 1090 6.99 -33.78 -12.99
C GLU A 1090 7.70 -35.12 -12.77
N MET A 1091 9.04 -35.13 -12.69
CA MET A 1091 9.83 -36.34 -12.39
C MET A 1091 9.78 -36.72 -10.91
N ALA A 1092 9.49 -35.77 -10.02
CA ALA A 1092 9.34 -36.01 -8.58
C ALA A 1092 7.96 -36.59 -8.24
N GLU A 1093 6.96 -36.34 -9.08
CA GLU A 1093 5.67 -37.02 -9.05
C GLU A 1093 5.81 -38.40 -9.71
N SER A 1094 5.08 -39.41 -9.21
CA SER A 1094 5.03 -40.72 -9.87
C SER A 1094 4.55 -40.52 -11.31
N PRO A 1095 5.18 -41.13 -12.34
CA PRO A 1095 4.56 -41.17 -13.66
C PRO A 1095 3.21 -41.86 -13.46
N ARG A 1096 2.12 -41.10 -13.57
CA ARG A 1096 0.83 -41.71 -13.84
C ARG A 1096 0.98 -42.31 -15.23
N GLU A 1097 0.75 -43.61 -15.35
CA GLU A 1097 0.64 -44.24 -16.66
C GLU A 1097 -0.32 -43.39 -17.49
N GLU A 1098 0.11 -43.07 -18.72
CA GLU A 1098 -0.68 -42.37 -19.74
C GLU A 1098 -2.03 -43.06 -19.97
#